data_AF-A0A381Y6C5-F1
#
_entry.id   AF-A0A381Y6C5-F1
#
_cell.length_a   1.000
_cell.length_b   1.000
_cell.length_c   1.000
_cell.angle_alpha   90.00
_cell.angle_beta   90.00
_cell.angle_gamma   90.00
#
_symmetry.space_group_name_H-M   'P 1'
#
loop_
_entity.id
_entity.type
_entity.pdbx_description
1 polymer ?
#
loop_
_entity_poly.entity_id
_entity_poly.type
_entity_poly.pdbx_seq_one_letter_code
_entity_poly.pdbx_strand_id
1 'polypeptide(L)'
;MGLHQNKLTIFWVTFVCCWSLESCAEPETSEEMVTSGPTTTLGSENIGDGSNGLVDKYFYDFDDAINATFFMYGGSRFDYTYDKYRQIFNDDPPPMTMANFPDHLLNVSPDSTHFLTRYPIDTLVIGGDTVTSEIGKIVPDSAQLFSSQFKNLESIEWDLDAEPSLQRYRLRNSDWVQADTMLYYSDTFDVVAYWAVLDTPLIQEGILFVDSSEWRDTSYSFIKDDPIVFINNFEFERTQLSDDSLIFRINTDCNDNNAWDGAEEGETDYNGDGDNWDVLVESIDNVDYNNDGDMEDILYEFVDRGNGLLDPAEVYHDIDGNGEFDLNEPYEDRNCNDRWDDTETDDVGNGMFDDTEQYTLVDVDGDGTEEKQLYLIGEVPNNLLVNWNNPEDPVVMLTVELGDNLTDRWGNVYSDIIETVNFIDSKRQDIGDIDSMVTLYTRQVVGHITDENRQPDDYYITKTEWTTSNAGDVRRHYNYQIYSQGQHVNQLVYPSYFLPRGFYWSPNQIQNGFWHKEYLENEILYYTFNGLLRDGEQVDTVYYDTTDIAIYYIEKTFQVEKSQVTLPAAQVKASDNGDGTWTCYRNDSVVSDADNCPSADTTFSDCFKITHLLNMTMMGSGVEYGQRSLTWLAKDHGIVRSELFLRWTEHPLDESLSSVFGTPDSLGQVWVGYSRLDLAEIDIERSGNVFRQLISPPQIVHLNELGVLPDFDFEPYKLSNQSGLQTIDFRELTP
;
A
#
# COMPACT_ATOMS: atom_id res chain seq x y z
N MET A 1 39.97 -58.06 -68.13
CA MET A 1 38.95 -58.18 -69.21
C MET A 1 37.69 -57.55 -68.66
N GLY A 2 37.41 -56.26 -68.82
CA GLY A 2 37.46 -55.46 -70.04
C GLY A 2 36.07 -55.49 -70.66
N LEU A 3 35.27 -54.44 -70.45
CA LEU A 3 34.24 -53.98 -71.39
C LEU A 3 33.67 -52.63 -70.92
N HIS A 4 34.01 -51.60 -71.69
CA HIS A 4 33.38 -50.30 -71.76
C HIS A 4 31.88 -50.42 -72.08
N GLN A 5 31.06 -49.54 -71.51
CA GLN A 5 29.90 -48.98 -72.23
C GLN A 5 29.65 -47.51 -71.84
N ASN A 6 29.47 -46.70 -72.88
CA ASN A 6 29.20 -45.27 -72.86
C ASN A 6 27.70 -44.98 -72.72
N LYS A 7 27.39 -43.87 -72.03
CA LYS A 7 26.31 -42.87 -72.23
C LYS A 7 24.94 -43.35 -72.73
N LEU A 8 23.88 -42.99 -71.99
CA LEU A 8 22.83 -42.11 -72.53
C LEU A 8 21.95 -41.52 -71.42
N THR A 9 21.75 -40.21 -71.49
CA THR A 9 20.87 -39.37 -70.66
C THR A 9 19.42 -39.52 -71.11
N ILE A 10 18.48 -39.81 -70.21
CA ILE A 10 17.04 -39.57 -70.41
C ILE A 10 16.46 -38.96 -69.15
N PHE A 11 15.94 -37.75 -69.30
CA PHE A 11 15.22 -36.91 -68.35
C PHE A 11 13.88 -37.58 -67.97
N TRP A 12 13.62 -37.77 -66.67
CA TRP A 12 12.28 -38.04 -66.15
C TRP A 12 11.92 -36.93 -65.16
N VAL A 13 10.96 -36.09 -65.56
CA VAL A 13 10.30 -35.10 -64.71
C VAL A 13 9.37 -35.85 -63.77
N THR A 14 9.60 -35.73 -62.47
CA THR A 14 8.63 -36.09 -61.43
C THR A 14 8.36 -34.85 -60.60
N PHE A 15 7.14 -34.33 -60.75
CA PHE A 15 6.62 -33.17 -60.04
C PHE A 15 6.14 -33.66 -58.66
N VAL A 16 6.93 -33.40 -57.62
CA VAL A 16 6.55 -33.62 -56.23
C VAL A 16 6.46 -32.25 -55.57
N CYS A 17 5.22 -31.86 -55.28
CA CYS A 17 4.87 -30.64 -54.54
C CYS A 17 5.26 -30.87 -53.08
N CYS A 18 6.32 -30.19 -52.61
CA CYS A 18 6.74 -30.19 -51.21
C CYS A 18 6.46 -28.80 -50.64
N TRP A 19 5.52 -28.71 -49.70
CA TRP A 19 5.38 -27.56 -48.83
C TRP A 19 6.44 -27.66 -47.74
N SER A 20 7.43 -26.77 -47.79
CA SER A 20 8.37 -26.50 -46.69
C SER A 20 8.00 -25.17 -46.04
N LEU A 21 7.54 -25.25 -44.80
CA LEU A 21 7.48 -24.14 -43.86
C LEU A 21 8.92 -23.72 -43.54
N GLU A 22 9.39 -22.61 -44.11
CA GLU A 22 10.61 -21.94 -43.66
C GLU A 22 10.28 -21.05 -42.46
N SER A 23 10.78 -21.46 -41.31
CA SER A 23 11.00 -20.59 -40.15
C SER A 23 12.07 -19.57 -40.55
N CYS A 24 11.71 -18.29 -40.62
CA CYS A 24 12.71 -17.21 -40.67
C CYS A 24 13.46 -17.19 -39.34
N ALA A 25 14.72 -17.63 -39.36
CA ALA A 25 15.68 -17.26 -38.33
C ALA A 25 16.01 -15.78 -38.52
N GLU A 26 15.91 -14.99 -37.45
CA GLU A 26 16.37 -13.60 -37.42
C GLU A 26 17.88 -13.54 -37.69
N PRO A 27 18.35 -12.54 -38.46
CA PRO A 27 19.78 -12.36 -38.70
C PRO A 27 20.48 -11.97 -37.40
N GLU A 28 21.57 -12.66 -37.07
CA GLU A 28 22.47 -12.25 -35.98
C GLU A 28 23.03 -10.85 -36.29
N THR A 29 22.48 -9.84 -35.62
CA THR A 29 23.07 -8.51 -35.54
C THR A 29 24.33 -8.61 -34.71
N SER A 30 25.48 -8.33 -35.34
CA SER A 30 26.74 -8.07 -34.66
C SER A 30 26.58 -6.82 -33.80
N GLU A 31 26.09 -7.00 -32.58
CA GLU A 31 26.18 -6.02 -31.51
C GLU A 31 27.63 -5.96 -31.02
N GLU A 32 28.46 -5.16 -31.68
CA GLU A 32 29.35 -4.31 -30.90
C GLU A 32 28.55 -3.08 -30.47
N MET A 33 27.60 -3.29 -29.54
CA MET A 33 27.08 -2.18 -28.74
C MET A 33 28.24 -1.69 -27.87
N VAL A 34 28.61 -0.43 -28.06
CA VAL A 34 29.43 0.30 -27.09
C VAL A 34 28.62 0.39 -25.80
N THR A 35 28.92 -0.49 -24.86
CA THR A 35 28.38 -0.53 -23.51
C THR A 35 29.07 0.53 -22.65
N SER A 36 28.77 1.81 -22.88
CA SER A 36 29.00 2.83 -21.87
C SER A 36 27.64 3.29 -21.35
N GLY A 37 27.27 2.84 -20.16
CA GLY A 37 26.16 3.44 -19.41
C GLY A 37 26.42 4.93 -19.11
N PRO A 38 25.42 5.66 -18.59
CA PRO A 38 25.57 7.08 -18.27
C PRO A 38 26.76 7.30 -17.33
N THR A 39 27.67 8.20 -17.69
CA THR A 39 28.84 8.53 -16.88
C THR A 39 28.53 9.70 -15.96
N THR A 40 28.91 9.60 -14.69
CA THR A 40 28.76 10.70 -13.73
C THR A 40 29.98 10.84 -12.84
N THR A 41 30.44 12.08 -12.68
CA THR A 41 31.58 12.43 -11.83
C THR A 41 31.18 13.07 -10.50
N LEU A 42 29.88 13.26 -10.24
CA LEU A 42 29.38 13.90 -9.02
C LEU A 42 29.76 13.13 -7.74
N GLY A 43 30.02 11.82 -7.82
CA GLY A 43 30.49 11.01 -6.70
C GLY A 43 32.01 11.01 -6.47
N SER A 44 32.79 11.60 -7.38
CA SER A 44 34.25 11.60 -7.34
C SER A 44 34.77 12.84 -6.62
N GLU A 45 35.65 12.69 -5.63
CA GLU A 45 36.21 13.84 -4.89
C GLU A 45 37.19 14.68 -5.74
N ASN A 46 37.94 14.05 -6.65
CA ASN A 46 38.95 14.72 -7.49
C ASN A 46 38.66 14.45 -8.97
N ILE A 47 38.47 15.52 -9.74
CA ILE A 47 38.15 15.47 -11.17
C ILE A 47 38.83 16.64 -11.92
N GLY A 48 39.02 16.48 -13.23
CA GLY A 48 39.69 17.46 -14.09
C GLY A 48 41.11 17.81 -13.64
N ASP A 49 41.49 19.08 -13.80
CA ASP A 49 42.77 19.62 -13.33
C ASP A 49 42.78 20.00 -11.83
N GLY A 50 41.67 19.76 -11.12
CA GLY A 50 41.47 20.12 -9.72
C GLY A 50 41.02 21.57 -9.49
N SER A 51 40.85 22.36 -10.55
CA SER A 51 40.31 23.71 -10.44
C SER A 51 38.80 23.69 -10.13
N ASN A 52 38.39 24.54 -9.21
CA ASN A 52 37.00 24.66 -8.79
C ASN A 52 36.67 26.11 -8.39
N GLY A 53 35.38 26.40 -8.29
CA GLY A 53 34.89 27.69 -7.85
C GLY A 53 33.47 27.60 -7.28
N LEU A 54 33.18 28.37 -6.24
CA LEU A 54 31.83 28.44 -5.65
C LEU A 54 30.85 28.98 -6.67
N VAL A 55 29.73 28.30 -6.89
CA VAL A 55 28.73 28.68 -7.88
C VAL A 55 28.21 30.10 -7.64
N ASP A 56 28.06 30.54 -6.38
CA ASP A 56 27.65 31.90 -5.98
C ASP A 56 28.63 33.00 -6.43
N LYS A 57 29.86 32.62 -6.81
CA LYS A 57 30.85 33.54 -7.37
C LYS A 57 30.82 33.61 -8.88
N TYR A 58 30.16 32.69 -9.56
CA TYR A 58 30.16 32.56 -11.01
C TYR A 58 28.77 32.69 -11.63
N PHE A 59 27.73 32.34 -10.89
CA PHE A 59 26.34 32.57 -11.24
C PHE A 59 25.79 33.75 -10.43
N TYR A 60 24.62 34.25 -10.85
CA TYR A 60 23.98 35.41 -10.25
C TYR A 60 23.54 35.15 -8.80
N ASP A 61 23.83 36.10 -7.91
CA ASP A 61 23.22 36.17 -6.58
C ASP A 61 21.93 36.99 -6.72
N PHE A 62 20.78 36.31 -6.68
CA PHE A 62 19.50 36.96 -6.97
C PHE A 62 18.95 37.82 -5.84
N ASP A 63 19.62 37.88 -4.68
CA ASP A 63 19.36 38.91 -3.66
C ASP A 63 19.85 40.31 -4.10
N ASP A 64 20.83 40.36 -5.00
CA ASP A 64 21.32 41.61 -5.59
C ASP A 64 20.39 42.08 -6.72
N ALA A 65 20.31 43.39 -6.95
CA ALA A 65 19.63 43.89 -8.15
C ALA A 65 20.61 43.89 -9.33
N ILE A 66 20.31 43.07 -10.32
CA ILE A 66 21.13 42.76 -11.48
C ILE A 66 20.43 43.31 -12.72
N ASN A 67 21.17 44.09 -13.50
CA ASN A 67 20.75 44.54 -14.82
C ASN A 67 21.88 44.29 -15.81
N ALA A 68 21.65 43.37 -16.75
CA ALA A 68 22.64 42.99 -17.76
C ALA A 68 22.08 43.24 -19.16
N THR A 69 22.93 43.73 -20.07
CA THR A 69 22.62 43.89 -21.48
C THR A 69 23.54 42.99 -22.31
N PHE A 70 22.95 42.23 -23.23
CA PHE A 70 23.64 41.32 -24.13
C PHE A 70 23.43 41.73 -25.58
N PHE A 71 24.48 41.65 -26.39
CA PHE A 71 24.38 41.69 -27.85
C PHE A 71 23.87 40.34 -28.37
N MET A 72 22.79 40.38 -29.13
CA MET A 72 22.13 39.19 -29.65
C MET A 72 22.47 38.94 -31.13
N TYR A 73 22.88 37.72 -31.45
CA TYR A 73 23.21 37.25 -32.79
C TYR A 73 22.35 36.02 -33.13
N GLY A 74 21.29 36.20 -33.92
CA GLY A 74 20.38 35.13 -34.33
C GLY A 74 20.59 34.64 -35.77
N GLY A 75 20.24 33.38 -36.03
CA GLY A 75 20.12 32.79 -37.36
C GLY A 75 21.38 32.98 -38.23
N SER A 76 21.23 33.57 -39.42
CA SER A 76 22.35 33.79 -40.36
C SER A 76 23.47 34.71 -39.84
N ARG A 77 23.24 35.40 -38.71
CA ARG A 77 24.21 36.31 -38.08
C ARG A 77 24.91 35.66 -36.88
N PHE A 78 24.59 34.41 -36.54
CA PHE A 78 25.17 33.70 -35.40
C PHE A 78 26.71 33.78 -35.39
N ASP A 79 27.36 33.49 -36.52
CA ASP A 79 28.83 33.50 -36.65
C ASP A 79 29.45 34.91 -36.85
N TYR A 80 28.68 35.99 -36.73
CA TYR A 80 29.22 37.33 -36.92
C TYR A 80 29.97 37.76 -35.67
N THR A 81 31.21 38.23 -35.82
CA THR A 81 31.86 38.99 -34.74
C THR A 81 31.24 40.37 -34.63
N TYR A 82 31.39 41.03 -33.48
CA TYR A 82 30.94 42.42 -33.29
C TYR A 82 31.46 43.35 -34.40
N ASP A 83 32.75 43.26 -34.75
CA ASP A 83 33.34 44.07 -35.82
C ASP A 83 32.75 43.78 -37.20
N LYS A 84 32.48 42.50 -37.51
CA LYS A 84 31.84 42.12 -38.77
C LYS A 84 30.41 42.65 -38.84
N TYR A 85 29.66 42.59 -37.75
CA TYR A 85 28.30 43.12 -37.68
C TYR A 85 28.30 44.63 -37.95
N ARG A 86 29.12 45.37 -37.19
CA ARG A 86 29.36 46.81 -37.33
C ARG A 86 29.75 47.22 -38.76
N GLN A 87 30.64 46.46 -39.41
CA GLN A 87 31.07 46.75 -40.78
C GLN A 87 29.94 46.65 -41.80
N ILE A 88 28.98 45.75 -41.58
CA ILE A 88 27.87 45.49 -42.51
C ILE A 88 26.70 46.43 -42.25
N PHE A 89 26.34 46.64 -40.99
CA PHE A 89 25.12 47.37 -40.61
C PHE A 89 25.38 48.80 -40.12
N ASN A 90 26.63 49.17 -39.85
CA ASN A 90 27.03 50.45 -39.27
C ASN A 90 26.29 50.78 -37.95
N ASP A 91 25.95 49.75 -37.19
CA ASP A 91 25.29 49.82 -35.90
C ASP A 91 25.74 48.64 -35.03
N ASP A 92 25.50 48.75 -33.73
CA ASP A 92 25.76 47.67 -32.77
C ASP A 92 24.72 46.55 -32.94
N PRO A 93 25.04 45.30 -32.55
CA PRO A 93 24.04 44.23 -32.56
C PRO A 93 22.83 44.57 -31.68
N PRO A 94 21.63 44.05 -31.98
CA PRO A 94 20.44 44.32 -31.18
C PRO A 94 20.66 43.89 -29.72
N PRO A 95 20.30 44.74 -28.74
CA PRO A 95 20.44 44.41 -27.34
C PRO A 95 19.28 43.51 -26.86
N MET A 96 19.60 42.62 -25.92
CA MET A 96 18.66 41.95 -25.03
C MET A 96 19.01 42.33 -23.60
N THR A 97 18.06 42.90 -22.86
CA THR A 97 18.23 43.22 -21.44
C THR A 97 17.75 42.06 -20.58
N MET A 98 18.38 41.88 -19.43
CA MET A 98 18.01 40.93 -18.38
C MET A 98 18.00 41.68 -17.06
N ALA A 99 16.87 41.64 -16.36
CA ALA A 99 16.74 42.20 -15.01
C ALA A 99 16.13 41.17 -14.06
N ASN A 100 16.65 41.08 -12.84
CA ASN A 100 15.99 40.33 -11.77
C ASN A 100 15.22 41.27 -10.83
N PHE A 101 14.32 40.67 -10.05
CA PHE A 101 13.41 41.40 -9.17
C PHE A 101 13.59 40.88 -7.73
N PRO A 102 14.67 41.29 -7.03
CA PRO A 102 14.99 40.77 -5.69
C PRO A 102 13.92 41.07 -4.63
N ASP A 103 13.07 42.08 -4.86
CA ASP A 103 11.96 42.42 -3.97
C ASP A 103 10.71 41.55 -4.18
N HIS A 104 10.71 40.61 -5.13
CA HIS A 104 9.60 39.71 -5.44
C HIS A 104 10.04 38.24 -5.45
N LEU A 105 9.40 37.41 -4.61
CA LEU A 105 9.61 35.96 -4.60
C LEU A 105 8.36 35.25 -5.14
N LEU A 106 8.56 34.26 -6.01
CA LEU A 106 7.45 33.52 -6.58
C LEU A 106 6.95 32.41 -5.64
N ASN A 107 5.66 32.41 -5.33
CA ASN A 107 5.04 31.28 -4.66
C ASN A 107 4.61 30.21 -5.67
N VAL A 108 5.33 29.09 -5.64
CA VAL A 108 5.08 27.91 -6.48
C VAL A 108 4.25 26.87 -5.73
N SER A 109 3.64 27.21 -4.58
CA SER A 109 2.73 26.31 -3.88
C SER A 109 1.66 25.83 -4.86
N PRO A 110 1.57 24.51 -5.16
CA PRO A 110 0.46 24.01 -5.93
C PRO A 110 -0.80 24.39 -5.18
N ASP A 111 -1.78 24.97 -5.86
CA ASP A 111 -3.07 25.30 -5.26
C ASP A 111 -3.75 23.97 -4.90
N SER A 112 -3.42 23.39 -3.74
CA SER A 112 -3.77 22.02 -3.36
C SER A 112 -5.27 21.73 -3.47
N THR A 113 -6.09 22.78 -3.47
CA THR A 113 -7.54 22.72 -3.68
C THR A 113 -7.94 22.02 -4.99
N HIS A 114 -7.18 22.16 -6.08
CA HIS A 114 -7.53 21.50 -7.35
C HIS A 114 -7.30 19.99 -7.32
N PHE A 115 -6.31 19.50 -6.57
CA PHE A 115 -6.06 18.07 -6.38
C PHE A 115 -7.06 17.39 -5.43
N LEU A 116 -7.71 18.19 -4.58
CA LEU A 116 -8.73 17.76 -3.61
C LEU A 116 -10.16 17.90 -4.13
N THR A 117 -10.35 18.57 -5.27
CA THR A 117 -11.68 18.76 -5.85
C THR A 117 -12.16 17.43 -6.42
N ARG A 118 -13.30 16.95 -5.90
CA ARG A 118 -13.99 15.76 -6.41
C ARG A 118 -14.90 16.16 -7.56
N TYR A 119 -14.72 15.50 -8.69
CA TYR A 119 -15.56 15.69 -9.87
C TYR A 119 -16.49 14.49 -10.04
N PRO A 120 -17.82 14.70 -10.16
CA PRO A 120 -18.75 13.60 -10.37
C PRO A 120 -18.53 12.95 -11.74
N ILE A 121 -18.66 11.63 -11.81
CA ILE A 121 -18.65 10.88 -13.07
C ILE A 121 -20.10 10.63 -13.48
N ASP A 122 -20.67 11.53 -14.26
CA ASP A 122 -22.11 11.51 -14.65
C ASP A 122 -22.58 10.16 -15.22
N THR A 123 -21.71 9.42 -15.92
CA THR A 123 -22.08 8.12 -16.51
C THR A 123 -22.18 6.97 -15.49
N LEU A 124 -21.68 7.16 -14.28
CA LEU A 124 -21.65 6.16 -13.20
C LEU A 124 -22.46 6.58 -11.97
N VAL A 125 -23.06 7.78 -11.99
CA VAL A 125 -23.99 8.25 -10.97
C VAL A 125 -25.38 7.69 -11.30
N ILE A 126 -25.92 6.86 -10.42
CA ILE A 126 -27.29 6.35 -10.52
C ILE A 126 -28.04 6.86 -9.29
N GLY A 127 -28.91 7.85 -9.51
CA GLY A 127 -29.65 8.56 -8.45
C GLY A 127 -29.60 10.09 -8.55
N GLY A 128 -28.79 10.64 -9.45
CA GLY A 128 -28.63 12.09 -9.59
C GLY A 128 -29.06 12.64 -10.95
N ASP A 129 -30.34 12.94 -11.16
CA ASP A 129 -30.72 14.12 -11.95
C ASP A 129 -32.09 14.69 -11.51
N THR A 130 -32.06 15.99 -11.22
CA THR A 130 -33.15 16.97 -11.18
C THR A 130 -34.52 16.61 -10.57
N VAL A 131 -34.75 17.16 -9.37
CA VAL A 131 -36.02 17.75 -8.88
C VAL A 131 -37.19 16.80 -8.57
N THR A 132 -37.26 15.54 -8.99
CA THR A 132 -38.43 14.68 -8.65
C THR A 132 -38.22 13.15 -8.53
N SER A 133 -37.13 12.60 -7.98
CA SER A 133 -37.04 11.12 -7.88
C SER A 133 -36.43 10.58 -6.59
N GLU A 134 -37.31 10.08 -5.72
CA GLU A 134 -37.08 9.13 -4.63
C GLU A 134 -36.78 7.71 -5.16
N ILE A 135 -35.79 7.50 -6.03
CA ILE A 135 -35.49 6.13 -6.49
C ILE A 135 -33.97 5.88 -6.51
N GLY A 136 -33.46 5.46 -5.35
CA GLY A 136 -32.18 4.76 -5.23
C GLY A 136 -32.23 3.38 -5.92
N LYS A 137 -31.08 2.75 -6.09
CA LYS A 137 -30.98 1.44 -6.76
C LYS A 137 -31.54 0.35 -5.83
N ILE A 138 -32.62 -0.32 -6.25
CA ILE A 138 -33.16 -1.49 -5.53
C ILE A 138 -32.25 -2.70 -5.82
N VAL A 139 -31.58 -3.22 -4.81
CA VAL A 139 -30.76 -4.43 -4.89
C VAL A 139 -31.42 -5.52 -4.03
N PRO A 140 -31.93 -6.61 -4.64
CA PRO A 140 -32.41 -7.75 -3.87
C PRO A 140 -31.23 -8.54 -3.29
N ASP A 141 -31.34 -8.92 -2.02
CA ASP A 141 -30.35 -9.75 -1.33
C ASP A 141 -31.04 -10.77 -0.40
N SER A 142 -30.26 -11.68 0.17
CA SER A 142 -30.78 -12.73 1.05
C SER A 142 -29.80 -13.08 2.17
N ALA A 143 -30.36 -13.42 3.33
CA ALA A 143 -29.60 -13.86 4.48
C ALA A 143 -30.10 -15.22 4.98
N GLN A 144 -29.15 -16.11 5.27
CA GLN A 144 -29.44 -17.44 5.78
C GLN A 144 -29.22 -17.48 7.29
N LEU A 145 -30.26 -17.87 8.02
CA LEU A 145 -30.21 -18.10 9.47
C LEU A 145 -30.19 -19.60 9.72
N PHE A 146 -29.33 -20.03 10.64
CA PHE A 146 -29.21 -21.41 11.08
C PHE A 146 -29.61 -21.53 12.55
N SER A 147 -30.36 -22.56 12.90
CA SER A 147 -30.52 -22.96 14.29
C SER A 147 -29.21 -23.49 14.88
N SER A 148 -29.14 -23.54 16.21
CA SER A 148 -28.16 -24.33 16.95
C SER A 148 -28.25 -25.80 16.51
N GLN A 149 -27.10 -26.46 16.42
CA GLN A 149 -27.03 -27.90 16.19
C GLN A 149 -27.16 -28.66 17.51
N PHE A 150 -27.97 -29.71 17.53
CA PHE A 150 -28.10 -30.61 18.67
C PHE A 150 -28.33 -32.05 18.20
N LYS A 151 -28.20 -33.00 19.13
CA LYS A 151 -28.55 -34.41 18.92
C LYS A 151 -29.62 -34.80 19.92
N ASN A 152 -30.49 -35.71 19.48
CA ASN A 152 -31.50 -36.33 20.33
C ASN A 152 -30.89 -37.54 21.01
N LEU A 153 -31.14 -37.71 22.31
CA LEU A 153 -30.83 -38.93 23.04
C LEU A 153 -31.92 -39.97 22.72
N GLU A 154 -31.59 -41.03 22.00
CA GLU A 154 -32.55 -42.03 21.53
C GLU A 154 -32.70 -43.18 22.53
N SER A 155 -31.58 -43.66 23.08
CA SER A 155 -31.55 -44.70 24.10
C SER A 155 -30.26 -44.63 24.91
N ILE A 156 -30.25 -45.35 26.03
CA ILE A 156 -29.06 -45.59 26.83
C ILE A 156 -28.92 -47.10 26.99
N GLU A 157 -27.75 -47.64 26.69
CA GLU A 157 -27.50 -49.08 26.68
C GLU A 157 -26.32 -49.43 27.59
N TRP A 158 -26.46 -50.47 28.41
CA TRP A 158 -25.36 -51.01 29.21
C TRP A 158 -24.34 -51.70 28.30
N ASP A 159 -23.06 -51.32 28.40
CA ASP A 159 -22.00 -51.84 27.55
C ASP A 159 -21.44 -53.17 28.09
N LEU A 160 -22.06 -54.28 27.70
CA LEU A 160 -21.63 -55.65 28.05
C LEU A 160 -20.33 -56.08 27.35
N ASP A 161 -19.88 -55.35 26.31
CA ASP A 161 -18.64 -55.68 25.59
C ASP A 161 -17.38 -55.17 26.33
N ALA A 162 -17.55 -54.32 27.35
CA ALA A 162 -16.45 -53.79 28.17
C ALA A 162 -15.96 -54.82 29.21
N GLU A 163 -14.73 -54.63 29.70
CA GLU A 163 -14.23 -55.40 30.85
C GLU A 163 -15.16 -55.19 32.07
N PRO A 164 -15.40 -56.19 32.93
CA PRO A 164 -16.41 -56.11 33.99
C PRO A 164 -16.35 -54.85 34.86
N SER A 165 -15.14 -54.43 35.26
CA SER A 165 -14.93 -53.21 36.07
C SER A 165 -15.10 -51.88 35.31
N LEU A 166 -15.27 -51.93 33.99
CA LEU A 166 -15.47 -50.79 33.09
C LEU A 166 -16.85 -50.77 32.45
N GLN A 167 -17.70 -51.77 32.71
CA GLN A 167 -19.07 -51.82 32.19
C GLN A 167 -19.90 -50.67 32.76
N ARG A 168 -20.50 -49.88 31.87
CA ARG A 168 -21.28 -48.67 32.20
C ARG A 168 -22.31 -48.43 31.12
N TYR A 169 -23.30 -47.61 31.41
CA TYR A 169 -24.25 -47.13 30.40
C TYR A 169 -23.57 -46.23 29.34
N ARG A 170 -23.94 -46.45 28.07
CA ARG A 170 -23.53 -45.67 26.92
C ARG A 170 -24.72 -44.94 26.30
N LEU A 171 -24.57 -43.63 26.12
CA LEU A 171 -25.59 -42.80 25.48
C LEU A 171 -25.60 -43.02 23.96
N ARG A 172 -26.77 -43.34 23.40
CA ARG A 172 -27.01 -43.43 21.95
C ARG A 172 -27.73 -42.19 21.47
N ASN A 173 -27.03 -41.42 20.64
CA ASN A 173 -27.53 -40.16 20.12
C ASN A 173 -27.83 -40.27 18.62
N SER A 174 -28.84 -39.53 18.16
CA SER A 174 -29.19 -39.38 16.75
C SER A 174 -28.08 -38.72 15.92
N ASP A 175 -28.32 -38.62 14.62
CA ASP A 175 -27.61 -37.67 13.76
C ASP A 175 -27.88 -36.22 14.18
N TRP A 176 -27.01 -35.30 13.75
CA TRP A 176 -27.16 -33.88 14.04
C TRP A 176 -28.46 -33.32 13.44
N VAL A 177 -29.25 -32.67 14.29
CA VAL A 177 -30.46 -31.95 13.90
C VAL A 177 -30.13 -30.46 13.78
N GLN A 178 -30.53 -29.87 12.66
CA GLN A 178 -30.43 -28.45 12.38
C GLN A 178 -31.54 -28.04 11.41
N ALA A 179 -32.04 -26.82 11.57
CA ALA A 179 -32.89 -26.19 10.57
C ALA A 179 -32.26 -24.87 10.11
N ASP A 180 -32.57 -24.48 8.88
CA ASP A 180 -32.18 -23.21 8.31
C ASP A 180 -33.37 -22.52 7.63
N THR A 181 -33.28 -21.20 7.50
CA THR A 181 -34.24 -20.42 6.73
C THR A 181 -33.51 -19.35 5.92
N MET A 182 -34.04 -19.07 4.73
CA MET A 182 -33.56 -18.01 3.85
C MET A 182 -34.52 -16.82 3.90
N LEU A 183 -34.02 -15.66 4.30
CA LEU A 183 -34.77 -14.42 4.33
C LEU A 183 -34.37 -13.55 3.15
N TYR A 184 -35.35 -13.10 2.36
CA TYR A 184 -35.14 -12.21 1.23
C TYR A 184 -35.51 -10.78 1.62
N TYR A 185 -34.65 -9.83 1.28
CA TYR A 185 -34.92 -8.41 1.47
C TYR A 185 -34.42 -7.61 0.26
N SER A 186 -34.86 -6.37 0.15
CA SER A 186 -34.40 -5.44 -0.87
C SER A 186 -33.84 -4.21 -0.19
N ASP A 187 -32.60 -3.89 -0.52
CA ASP A 187 -31.95 -2.67 -0.07
C ASP A 187 -32.09 -1.58 -1.15
N THR A 188 -32.22 -0.32 -0.74
CA THR A 188 -32.33 0.85 -1.62
C THR A 188 -31.32 1.89 -1.20
N PHE A 189 -30.30 2.08 -2.02
CA PHE A 189 -29.21 3.01 -1.75
C PHE A 189 -28.80 3.81 -2.99
N ASP A 190 -28.20 4.97 -2.74
CA ASP A 190 -27.68 5.84 -3.78
C ASP A 190 -26.28 5.39 -4.22
N VAL A 191 -26.03 5.39 -5.53
CA VAL A 191 -24.71 5.05 -6.09
C VAL A 191 -24.11 6.28 -6.75
N VAL A 192 -23.00 6.75 -6.19
CA VAL A 192 -22.33 7.96 -6.67
C VAL A 192 -20.85 7.66 -6.93
N ALA A 193 -20.36 8.10 -8.08
CA ALA A 193 -18.94 7.95 -8.44
C ALA A 193 -18.29 9.32 -8.63
N TYR A 194 -17.10 9.47 -8.06
CA TYR A 194 -16.27 10.67 -8.20
C TYR A 194 -14.89 10.28 -8.69
N TRP A 195 -14.21 11.20 -9.38
CA TRP A 195 -12.76 11.15 -9.53
C TRP A 195 -12.11 12.36 -8.84
N ALA A 196 -10.92 12.13 -8.30
CA ALA A 196 -10.05 13.16 -7.74
C ALA A 196 -8.59 12.77 -8.02
N VAL A 197 -7.65 13.69 -7.88
CA VAL A 197 -6.22 13.34 -8.00
C VAL A 197 -5.75 12.62 -6.73
N LEU A 198 -6.16 13.12 -5.57
CA LEU A 198 -5.85 12.58 -4.24
C LEU A 198 -7.10 12.50 -3.37
N ASP A 199 -7.16 11.51 -2.47
CA ASP A 199 -8.25 11.43 -1.49
C ASP A 199 -7.89 12.15 -0.17
N THR A 200 -8.86 12.90 0.35
CA THR A 200 -8.74 13.71 1.57
C THR A 200 -8.36 12.96 2.86
N PRO A 201 -8.77 11.70 3.13
CA PRO A 201 -8.34 10.95 4.32
C PRO A 201 -6.88 10.46 4.27
N LEU A 202 -6.21 10.59 3.11
CA LEU A 202 -4.83 10.12 2.89
C LEU A 202 -3.80 11.26 2.88
N ILE A 203 -4.22 12.50 3.13
CA ILE A 203 -3.31 13.63 3.17
C ILE A 203 -2.47 13.56 4.45
N GLN A 204 -1.18 13.32 4.27
CA GLN A 204 -0.15 13.54 5.27
C GLN A 204 0.77 14.66 4.78
N GLU A 205 1.32 15.45 5.70
CA GLU A 205 2.20 16.59 5.39
C GLU A 205 3.36 16.17 4.46
N GLY A 206 3.81 17.10 3.60
CA GLY A 206 4.96 16.90 2.70
C GLY A 206 4.62 16.81 1.20
N ILE A 207 5.58 16.31 0.40
CA ILE A 207 5.47 16.17 -1.07
C ILE A 207 5.04 14.74 -1.40
N LEU A 208 3.99 14.60 -2.22
CA LEU A 208 3.44 13.31 -2.60
C LEU A 208 3.54 13.10 -4.11
N PHE A 209 4.16 11.99 -4.51
CA PHE A 209 4.32 11.58 -5.90
C PHE A 209 3.18 10.66 -6.29
N VAL A 210 2.45 11.05 -7.33
CA VAL A 210 1.37 10.27 -7.92
C VAL A 210 1.74 9.82 -9.33
N ASP A 211 1.43 8.57 -9.65
CA ASP A 211 1.49 8.05 -11.01
C ASP A 211 0.29 8.57 -11.80
N SER A 212 0.55 9.30 -12.89
CA SER A 212 -0.48 9.88 -13.76
C SER A 212 -1.04 8.90 -14.79
N SER A 213 -0.58 7.65 -14.83
CA SER A 213 -1.05 6.62 -15.76
C SER A 213 -1.95 5.58 -15.09
N GLU A 214 -1.80 5.37 -13.78
CA GLU A 214 -2.56 4.38 -13.03
C GLU A 214 -3.64 5.02 -12.16
N TRP A 215 -4.86 4.49 -12.27
CA TRP A 215 -5.99 4.83 -11.41
C TRP A 215 -6.24 3.71 -10.41
N ARG A 216 -6.54 4.11 -9.19
CA ARG A 216 -6.99 3.24 -8.11
C ARG A 216 -8.40 3.66 -7.71
N ASP A 217 -9.32 2.70 -7.65
CA ASP A 217 -10.65 2.91 -7.10
C ASP A 217 -10.69 2.55 -5.61
N THR A 218 -11.42 3.35 -4.85
CA THR A 218 -11.77 3.05 -3.46
C THR A 218 -13.27 3.22 -3.32
N SER A 219 -13.96 2.17 -2.87
CA SER A 219 -15.40 2.21 -2.64
C SER A 219 -15.70 2.30 -1.15
N TYR A 220 -16.53 3.26 -0.79
CA TYR A 220 -17.03 3.48 0.56
C TYR A 220 -18.51 3.12 0.60
N SER A 221 -18.91 2.24 1.51
CA SER A 221 -20.31 1.96 1.82
C SER A 221 -20.67 2.65 3.13
N PHE A 222 -21.64 3.55 3.08
CA PHE A 222 -22.20 4.20 4.26
C PHE A 222 -23.42 3.41 4.70
N ILE A 223 -23.38 2.92 5.93
CA ILE A 223 -24.44 2.12 6.53
C ILE A 223 -25.26 3.06 7.43
N LYS A 224 -26.59 2.96 7.40
CA LYS A 224 -27.47 3.69 8.31
C LYS A 224 -27.23 3.24 9.75
N ASP A 225 -27.47 4.14 10.70
CA ASP A 225 -27.35 3.83 12.14
C ASP A 225 -28.34 2.73 12.58
N ASP A 226 -29.45 2.59 11.86
CA ASP A 226 -30.47 1.58 12.11
C ASP A 226 -30.26 0.36 11.17
N PRO A 227 -29.78 -0.79 11.67
CA PRO A 227 -29.64 -2.00 10.86
C PRO A 227 -30.99 -2.67 10.62
N ILE A 228 -31.07 -3.45 9.54
CA ILE A 228 -32.19 -4.35 9.27
C ILE A 228 -32.06 -5.55 10.21
N VAL A 229 -33.02 -5.70 11.12
CA VAL A 229 -33.03 -6.77 12.12
C VAL A 229 -33.96 -7.89 11.68
N PHE A 230 -33.42 -9.10 11.58
CA PHE A 230 -34.18 -10.31 11.36
C PHE A 230 -34.15 -11.20 12.61
N ILE A 231 -35.33 -11.63 13.06
CA ILE A 231 -35.48 -12.58 14.15
C ILE A 231 -36.28 -13.75 13.61
N ASN A 232 -35.73 -14.96 13.73
CA ASN A 232 -36.44 -16.18 13.43
C ASN A 232 -36.41 -17.12 14.63
N ASN A 233 -37.55 -17.73 14.91
CA ASN A 233 -37.71 -18.71 15.98
C ASN A 233 -37.81 -20.08 15.34
N PHE A 234 -36.85 -20.95 15.67
CA PHE A 234 -36.91 -22.35 15.30
C PHE A 234 -37.50 -23.14 16.46
N GLU A 235 -38.61 -23.83 16.22
CA GLU A 235 -39.26 -24.69 17.20
C GLU A 235 -38.78 -26.12 16.99
N PHE A 236 -38.26 -26.73 18.05
CA PHE A 236 -37.78 -28.11 18.04
C PHE A 236 -38.34 -28.89 19.22
N GLU A 237 -38.53 -30.19 18.99
CA GLU A 237 -38.66 -31.19 20.04
C GLU A 237 -37.28 -31.86 20.19
N ARG A 238 -36.76 -31.94 21.42
CA ARG A 238 -35.51 -32.62 21.73
C ARG A 238 -35.73 -33.69 22.78
N THR A 239 -35.11 -34.86 22.59
CA THR A 239 -35.04 -35.87 23.64
C THR A 239 -33.73 -35.75 24.42
N GLN A 240 -33.84 -35.75 25.75
CA GLN A 240 -32.72 -35.53 26.67
C GLN A 240 -32.90 -36.37 27.94
N LEU A 241 -31.85 -36.44 28.77
CA LEU A 241 -31.98 -36.97 30.13
C LEU A 241 -32.89 -36.07 30.96
N SER A 242 -33.84 -36.68 31.66
CA SER A 242 -34.64 -35.98 32.66
C SER A 242 -33.77 -35.59 33.87
N ASP A 243 -34.15 -34.53 34.56
CA ASP A 243 -33.54 -34.11 35.83
C ASP A 243 -33.69 -35.23 36.91
N ASP A 244 -34.73 -36.07 36.79
CA ASP A 244 -34.98 -37.21 37.66
C ASP A 244 -34.19 -38.48 37.26
N SER A 245 -33.32 -38.39 36.26
CA SER A 245 -32.52 -39.54 35.82
C SER A 245 -31.54 -40.02 36.89
N LEU A 246 -31.50 -41.35 37.04
CA LEU A 246 -30.59 -42.04 37.97
C LEU A 246 -29.23 -42.38 37.36
N ILE A 247 -29.07 -42.22 36.05
CA ILE A 247 -27.93 -42.75 35.28
C ILE A 247 -26.57 -42.28 35.82
N PHE A 248 -26.49 -41.03 36.31
CA PHE A 248 -25.26 -40.44 36.85
C PHE A 248 -25.25 -40.39 38.39
N ARG A 249 -26.27 -40.93 39.06
CA ARG A 249 -26.33 -40.92 40.51
C ARG A 249 -25.40 -42.01 41.05
N ILE A 250 -24.65 -41.65 42.09
CA ILE A 250 -23.80 -42.55 42.87
C ILE A 250 -24.55 -42.79 44.18
N ASN A 251 -24.81 -44.05 44.50
CA ASN A 251 -25.42 -44.43 45.77
C ASN A 251 -24.50 -44.02 46.93
N THR A 252 -25.08 -43.45 47.98
CA THR A 252 -24.35 -43.11 49.22
C THR A 252 -25.05 -43.65 50.47
N ASP A 253 -26.12 -44.43 50.28
CA ASP A 253 -26.87 -45.17 51.30
C ASP A 253 -26.24 -46.56 51.42
N CYS A 254 -25.07 -46.64 52.04
CA CYS A 254 -24.20 -47.83 51.95
C CYS A 254 -24.60 -48.96 52.90
N ASN A 255 -25.52 -48.68 53.82
CA ASN A 255 -26.20 -49.74 54.55
C ASN A 255 -27.58 -50.07 53.95
N ASP A 256 -27.99 -49.43 52.84
CA ASP A 256 -29.29 -49.60 52.18
C ASP A 256 -30.45 -49.55 53.17
N ASN A 257 -30.65 -48.42 53.85
CA ASN A 257 -31.76 -48.21 54.77
C ASN A 257 -32.66 -47.00 54.44
N ASN A 258 -32.31 -46.26 53.38
CA ASN A 258 -32.96 -45.06 52.88
C ASN A 258 -33.06 -43.92 53.91
N ALA A 259 -32.10 -43.85 54.83
CA ALA A 259 -32.02 -42.84 55.87
C ALA A 259 -30.58 -42.36 56.07
N TRP A 260 -30.41 -41.04 56.19
CA TRP A 260 -29.08 -40.48 56.39
C TRP A 260 -28.43 -40.94 57.70
N ASP A 261 -27.27 -41.59 57.59
CA ASP A 261 -26.48 -42.06 58.70
C ASP A 261 -25.14 -41.32 58.91
N GLY A 262 -24.68 -41.34 60.17
CA GLY A 262 -23.33 -40.90 60.53
C GLY A 262 -22.34 -42.05 60.43
N ALA A 263 -21.04 -41.72 60.43
CA ALA A 263 -19.97 -42.73 60.38
C ALA A 263 -20.13 -43.81 61.45
N GLU A 264 -19.69 -45.02 61.11
CA GLU A 264 -19.66 -46.15 62.03
C GLU A 264 -18.75 -45.89 63.24
N GLU A 265 -19.06 -46.57 64.35
CA GLU A 265 -18.31 -46.41 65.58
C GLU A 265 -17.14 -47.39 65.63
N GLY A 266 -15.93 -46.85 65.78
CA GLY A 266 -14.74 -47.65 66.05
C GLY A 266 -14.85 -48.40 67.38
N GLU A 267 -14.47 -49.67 67.34
CA GLU A 267 -14.38 -50.60 68.47
C GLU A 267 -12.95 -50.63 69.03
N THR A 268 -12.21 -51.72 68.79
CA THR A 268 -10.85 -51.93 69.31
C THR A 268 -9.86 -51.97 68.15
N ASP A 269 -8.83 -51.11 68.22
CA ASP A 269 -7.65 -51.14 67.35
C ASP A 269 -6.84 -52.43 67.65
N TYR A 270 -7.03 -53.43 66.80
CA TYR A 270 -6.49 -54.78 66.96
C TYR A 270 -5.07 -54.88 66.39
N ASN A 271 -4.74 -54.13 65.33
CA ASN A 271 -3.43 -54.16 64.68
C ASN A 271 -2.42 -53.12 65.24
N GLY A 272 -2.90 -52.11 65.97
CA GLY A 272 -2.12 -51.06 66.64
C GLY A 272 -1.59 -49.96 65.72
N ASP A 273 -2.16 -49.73 64.55
CA ASP A 273 -1.68 -48.76 63.57
C ASP A 273 -2.23 -47.34 63.79
N GLY A 274 -3.23 -47.21 64.67
CA GLY A 274 -3.74 -45.94 65.18
C GLY A 274 -5.06 -45.48 64.57
N ASP A 275 -5.78 -46.37 63.87
CA ASP A 275 -7.15 -46.17 63.43
C ASP A 275 -8.03 -47.41 63.73
N ASN A 276 -9.29 -47.40 63.26
CA ASN A 276 -10.34 -48.33 63.67
C ASN A 276 -11.28 -48.69 62.50
N TRP A 277 -10.77 -48.71 61.27
CA TRP A 277 -11.53 -48.88 60.02
C TRP A 277 -11.11 -50.16 59.28
N ASP A 278 -10.21 -50.96 59.88
CA ASP A 278 -9.71 -52.17 59.27
C ASP A 278 -10.62 -53.38 59.50
N VAL A 279 -10.64 -54.25 58.50
CA VAL A 279 -11.17 -55.60 58.57
C VAL A 279 -9.99 -56.56 58.55
N LEU A 280 -9.73 -57.21 59.69
CA LEU A 280 -8.58 -58.08 59.88
C LEU A 280 -9.02 -59.54 59.77
N VAL A 281 -8.45 -60.26 58.81
CA VAL A 281 -8.72 -61.68 58.61
C VAL A 281 -7.51 -62.49 59.03
N GLU A 282 -7.60 -63.13 60.20
CA GLU A 282 -6.47 -63.83 60.82
C GLU A 282 -5.93 -64.98 59.96
N SER A 283 -6.81 -65.64 59.21
CA SER A 283 -6.47 -66.77 58.33
C SER A 283 -5.65 -66.35 57.11
N ILE A 284 -5.77 -65.09 56.69
CA ILE A 284 -5.04 -64.52 55.55
C ILE A 284 -3.65 -64.04 56.00
N ASP A 285 -3.58 -63.34 57.13
CA ASP A 285 -2.34 -62.73 57.62
C ASP A 285 -1.51 -63.66 58.52
N ASN A 286 -2.11 -64.75 58.99
CA ASN A 286 -1.53 -65.70 59.93
C ASN A 286 -1.04 -65.00 61.23
N VAL A 287 -1.81 -64.02 61.68
CA VAL A 287 -1.63 -63.25 62.92
C VAL A 287 -2.91 -63.41 63.74
N ASP A 288 -2.76 -63.81 65.01
CA ASP A 288 -3.83 -63.88 66.01
C ASP A 288 -3.92 -62.49 66.68
N TYR A 289 -4.82 -61.66 66.16
CA TYR A 289 -5.00 -60.27 66.56
C TYR A 289 -5.79 -60.19 67.88
N ASN A 290 -6.79 -61.05 68.10
CA ASN A 290 -7.58 -61.04 69.33
C ASN A 290 -6.95 -61.84 70.51
N ASN A 291 -5.88 -62.59 70.25
CA ASN A 291 -5.14 -63.45 71.18
C ASN A 291 -6.00 -64.56 71.83
N ASP A 292 -7.01 -65.08 71.13
CA ASP A 292 -7.88 -66.14 71.63
C ASP A 292 -7.40 -67.56 71.24
N GLY A 293 -6.45 -67.64 70.30
CA GLY A 293 -5.81 -68.86 69.82
C GLY A 293 -6.56 -69.60 68.72
N ASP A 294 -7.68 -69.06 68.21
CA ASP A 294 -8.20 -69.36 66.88
C ASP A 294 -7.38 -68.59 65.81
N MET A 295 -7.42 -69.02 64.56
CA MET A 295 -6.79 -68.30 63.44
C MET A 295 -7.75 -68.13 62.27
N GLU A 296 -9.02 -68.45 62.46
CA GLU A 296 -10.07 -68.38 61.43
C GLU A 296 -11.02 -67.20 61.66
N ASP A 297 -10.68 -66.28 62.58
CA ASP A 297 -11.53 -65.13 62.89
C ASP A 297 -11.42 -64.01 61.84
N ILE A 298 -12.56 -63.34 61.63
CA ILE A 298 -12.66 -62.03 60.98
C ILE A 298 -12.96 -61.02 62.09
N LEU A 299 -12.05 -60.08 62.29
CA LEU A 299 -12.13 -59.06 63.31
C LEU A 299 -12.37 -57.71 62.65
N TYR A 300 -13.50 -57.11 62.97
CA TYR A 300 -13.81 -55.74 62.61
C TYR A 300 -13.33 -54.82 63.73
N GLU A 301 -12.57 -53.79 63.38
CA GLU A 301 -12.16 -52.76 64.33
C GLU A 301 -13.24 -51.70 64.57
N PHE A 302 -14.41 -51.88 63.97
CA PHE A 302 -15.60 -51.03 64.01
C PHE A 302 -16.89 -51.85 64.16
N VAL A 303 -18.00 -51.17 64.47
CA VAL A 303 -19.35 -51.74 64.43
C VAL A 303 -19.87 -51.69 63.00
N ASP A 304 -19.75 -52.80 62.28
CA ASP A 304 -20.36 -53.03 60.96
C ASP A 304 -21.89 -53.18 61.10
N ARG A 305 -22.64 -52.14 60.71
CA ARG A 305 -24.09 -52.03 60.96
C ARG A 305 -24.90 -52.45 59.74
N GLY A 306 -25.72 -53.48 59.88
CA GLY A 306 -26.80 -53.78 58.93
C GLY A 306 -27.98 -52.79 59.03
N ASN A 307 -28.93 -52.89 58.10
CA ASN A 307 -30.12 -52.03 58.03
C ASN A 307 -31.29 -52.49 58.93
N GLY A 308 -31.15 -53.60 59.65
CA GLY A 308 -32.24 -54.14 60.48
C GLY A 308 -33.26 -54.97 59.68
N LEU A 309 -32.96 -55.28 58.42
CA LEU A 309 -33.74 -56.16 57.54
C LEU A 309 -32.91 -57.41 57.19
N LEU A 310 -33.56 -58.37 56.53
CA LEU A 310 -32.84 -59.47 55.88
C LEU A 310 -33.00 -59.23 54.40
N ASP A 311 -31.91 -58.86 53.76
CA ASP A 311 -31.92 -58.39 52.39
C ASP A 311 -31.96 -59.55 51.38
N PRO A 312 -32.76 -59.44 50.30
CA PRO A 312 -32.69 -60.38 49.20
C PRO A 312 -31.33 -60.26 48.51
N ALA A 313 -30.92 -61.29 47.76
CA ALA A 313 -29.72 -61.20 46.93
C ALA A 313 -29.76 -59.98 45.99
N GLU A 314 -28.60 -59.39 45.71
CA GLU A 314 -28.48 -58.31 44.74
C GLU A 314 -28.83 -58.78 43.34
N VAL A 315 -29.44 -57.89 42.56
CA VAL A 315 -29.96 -58.25 41.24
C VAL A 315 -28.85 -58.13 40.22
N TYR A 316 -28.60 -59.21 39.49
CA TYR A 316 -27.59 -59.27 38.44
C TYR A 316 -28.18 -59.67 37.09
N HIS A 317 -27.47 -59.36 36.01
CA HIS A 317 -27.82 -59.82 34.68
C HIS A 317 -27.06 -61.10 34.33
N ASP A 318 -27.78 -62.23 34.35
CA ASP A 318 -27.27 -63.54 33.92
C ASP A 318 -26.97 -63.55 32.41
N ILE A 319 -25.69 -63.40 32.04
CA ILE A 319 -25.21 -63.28 30.66
C ILE A 319 -25.20 -64.65 29.98
N ASP A 320 -24.82 -65.71 30.69
CA ASP A 320 -24.60 -67.04 30.12
C ASP A 320 -25.81 -67.99 30.25
N GLY A 321 -26.80 -67.59 31.05
CA GLY A 321 -28.07 -68.28 31.30
C GLY A 321 -27.95 -69.45 32.27
N ASN A 322 -26.93 -69.49 33.13
CA ASN A 322 -26.67 -70.60 34.04
C ASN A 322 -27.47 -70.51 35.37
N GLY A 323 -28.03 -69.34 35.70
CA GLY A 323 -28.79 -69.08 36.92
C GLY A 323 -27.97 -68.95 38.20
N GLU A 324 -26.65 -68.72 38.09
CA GLU A 324 -25.70 -68.42 39.16
C GLU A 324 -24.95 -67.11 38.80
N PHE A 325 -24.44 -66.36 39.78
CA PHE A 325 -23.70 -65.13 39.51
C PHE A 325 -22.25 -65.43 39.10
N ASP A 326 -21.80 -64.83 38.01
CA ASP A 326 -20.41 -64.85 37.56
C ASP A 326 -19.73 -63.47 37.68
N LEU A 327 -18.42 -63.45 37.94
CA LEU A 327 -17.62 -62.21 38.07
C LEU A 327 -17.65 -61.27 36.84
N ASN A 328 -18.16 -61.72 35.69
CA ASN A 328 -18.28 -60.92 34.48
C ASN A 328 -19.68 -60.32 34.27
N GLU A 329 -20.60 -60.58 35.20
CA GLU A 329 -21.99 -60.14 35.12
C GLU A 329 -22.19 -58.85 35.89
N PRO A 330 -22.90 -57.86 35.31
CA PRO A 330 -23.20 -56.64 36.02
C PRO A 330 -24.30 -56.90 37.06
N TYR A 331 -24.16 -56.26 38.21
CA TYR A 331 -25.11 -56.34 39.32
C TYR A 331 -25.40 -54.94 39.88
N GLU A 332 -26.49 -54.84 40.62
CA GLU A 332 -26.85 -53.66 41.42
C GLU A 332 -26.16 -53.74 42.77
N ASP A 333 -25.08 -52.97 42.94
CA ASP A 333 -24.42 -52.76 44.23
C ASP A 333 -25.26 -51.81 45.09
N ARG A 334 -25.92 -52.36 46.12
CA ARG A 334 -26.83 -51.62 47.00
C ARG A 334 -26.16 -51.14 48.28
N ASN A 335 -25.12 -51.83 48.74
CA ASN A 335 -24.45 -51.52 50.00
C ASN A 335 -23.02 -50.96 49.81
N CYS A 336 -22.70 -50.51 48.59
CA CYS A 336 -21.48 -49.81 48.20
C CYS A 336 -20.18 -50.61 48.39
N ASN A 337 -20.24 -51.94 48.42
CA ASN A 337 -19.06 -52.76 48.75
C ASN A 337 -18.30 -53.28 47.52
N ASP A 338 -18.70 -52.87 46.31
CA ASP A 338 -18.11 -53.28 45.04
C ASP A 338 -18.05 -54.82 44.86
N ARG A 339 -18.90 -55.59 45.54
CA ARG A 339 -19.09 -57.03 45.35
C ARG A 339 -20.56 -57.40 45.29
N TRP A 340 -20.87 -58.50 44.60
CA TRP A 340 -22.22 -59.05 44.62
C TRP A 340 -22.48 -59.78 45.93
N ASP A 341 -23.59 -59.45 46.59
CA ASP A 341 -24.04 -60.13 47.81
C ASP A 341 -25.25 -61.06 47.58
N ASP A 342 -25.18 -62.26 48.17
CA ASP A 342 -26.30 -63.22 48.19
C ASP A 342 -27.31 -62.84 49.30
N THR A 343 -28.46 -63.53 49.31
CA THR A 343 -29.53 -63.32 50.28
C THR A 343 -29.03 -63.45 51.72
N GLU A 344 -29.34 -62.47 52.55
CA GLU A 344 -28.93 -62.47 53.95
C GLU A 344 -29.68 -63.53 54.75
N THR A 345 -28.93 -64.19 55.63
CA THR A 345 -29.49 -65.15 56.61
C THR A 345 -29.52 -64.59 58.03
N ASP A 346 -28.66 -63.62 58.30
CA ASP A 346 -28.56 -62.81 59.51
C ASP A 346 -28.28 -61.35 59.05
N ASP A 347 -28.78 -60.37 59.79
CA ASP A 347 -28.63 -58.92 59.54
C ASP A 347 -27.17 -58.51 59.84
N VAL A 348 -26.37 -58.37 58.79
CA VAL A 348 -24.94 -58.03 58.82
C VAL A 348 -24.71 -56.75 58.03
N GLY A 349 -23.64 -56.01 58.32
CA GLY A 349 -23.30 -54.82 57.54
C GLY A 349 -22.62 -55.18 56.21
N ASN A 350 -22.16 -54.17 55.49
CA ASN A 350 -21.54 -54.34 54.17
C ASN A 350 -20.10 -54.90 54.27
N GLY A 351 -19.54 -55.03 55.48
CA GLY A 351 -18.21 -55.56 55.73
C GLY A 351 -17.10 -54.57 55.37
N MET A 352 -17.41 -53.27 55.34
CA MET A 352 -16.48 -52.17 55.15
C MET A 352 -16.81 -51.05 56.15
N PHE A 353 -15.82 -50.24 56.52
CA PHE A 353 -16.09 -49.09 57.39
C PHE A 353 -16.82 -47.99 56.61
N ASP A 354 -18.05 -47.68 57.02
CA ASP A 354 -18.82 -46.60 56.42
C ASP A 354 -18.50 -45.24 57.10
N ASP A 355 -18.00 -44.28 56.31
CA ASP A 355 -17.94 -42.88 56.73
C ASP A 355 -19.35 -42.25 56.69
N THR A 356 -19.48 -41.04 57.22
CA THR A 356 -20.74 -40.29 57.23
C THR A 356 -21.30 -40.17 55.81
N GLU A 357 -22.55 -40.61 55.62
CA GLU A 357 -23.18 -40.64 54.32
C GLU A 357 -23.22 -39.25 53.69
N GLN A 358 -22.87 -39.22 52.41
CA GLN A 358 -22.95 -37.99 51.63
C GLN A 358 -24.38 -37.81 51.13
N TYR A 359 -24.79 -36.57 50.85
CA TYR A 359 -26.16 -36.32 50.39
C TYR A 359 -26.22 -35.08 49.49
N THR A 360 -27.22 -35.07 48.62
CA THR A 360 -27.62 -33.91 47.82
C THR A 360 -28.87 -33.30 48.45
N LEU A 361 -28.89 -31.97 48.63
CA LEU A 361 -30.07 -31.24 49.09
C LEU A 361 -30.95 -30.89 47.91
N VAL A 362 -32.20 -31.38 47.91
CA VAL A 362 -33.19 -31.13 46.86
C VAL A 362 -34.53 -30.89 47.53
N ASP A 363 -35.26 -29.85 47.11
CA ASP A 363 -36.66 -29.61 47.47
C ASP A 363 -37.54 -30.42 46.52
N VAL A 364 -37.88 -31.65 46.92
CA VAL A 364 -38.54 -32.64 46.05
C VAL A 364 -40.02 -32.34 45.89
N ASP A 365 -40.67 -31.76 46.89
CA ASP A 365 -42.11 -31.46 46.88
C ASP A 365 -42.45 -29.99 46.57
N GLY A 366 -41.44 -29.14 46.43
CA GLY A 366 -41.56 -27.73 46.08
C GLY A 366 -42.11 -26.87 47.22
N ASP A 367 -42.04 -27.35 48.47
CA ASP A 367 -42.53 -26.63 49.64
C ASP A 367 -41.55 -25.57 50.17
N GLY A 368 -40.33 -25.53 49.61
CA GLY A 368 -39.26 -24.61 49.97
C GLY A 368 -38.36 -25.11 51.08
N THR A 369 -38.51 -26.35 51.53
CA THR A 369 -37.56 -27.06 52.40
C THR A 369 -36.78 -28.08 51.59
N GLU A 370 -35.48 -28.19 51.83
CA GLU A 370 -34.62 -29.12 51.11
C GLU A 370 -34.55 -30.45 51.88
N GLU A 371 -34.90 -31.56 51.22
CA GLU A 371 -34.69 -32.91 51.73
C GLU A 371 -33.27 -33.40 51.43
N LYS A 372 -32.74 -34.25 52.31
CA LYS A 372 -31.51 -34.98 52.04
C LYS A 372 -31.82 -36.16 51.12
N GLN A 373 -31.19 -36.19 49.96
CA GLN A 373 -31.20 -37.32 49.05
C GLN A 373 -29.85 -38.04 49.10
N LEU A 374 -29.86 -39.35 49.31
CA LEU A 374 -28.66 -40.19 49.51
C LEU A 374 -28.03 -40.59 48.17
N TYR A 375 -27.67 -39.57 47.39
CA TYR A 375 -26.87 -39.77 46.19
C TYR A 375 -25.96 -38.57 45.93
N LEU A 376 -24.92 -38.80 45.15
CA LEU A 376 -24.11 -37.77 44.50
C LEU A 376 -24.25 -37.86 42.98
N ILE A 377 -23.93 -36.77 42.27
CA ILE A 377 -23.87 -36.77 40.81
C ILE A 377 -22.42 -37.02 40.36
N GLY A 378 -22.19 -38.16 39.70
CA GLY A 378 -20.92 -38.54 39.11
C GLY A 378 -20.70 -37.97 37.71
N GLU A 379 -19.44 -38.01 37.25
CA GLU A 379 -19.06 -37.57 35.89
C GLU A 379 -19.32 -38.65 34.81
N VAL A 380 -19.57 -39.89 35.24
CA VAL A 380 -19.82 -41.05 34.37
C VAL A 380 -20.99 -41.85 34.93
N PRO A 381 -21.70 -42.64 34.09
CA PRO A 381 -22.68 -43.56 34.60
C PRO A 381 -22.01 -44.64 35.45
N ASN A 382 -22.50 -44.83 36.68
CA ASN A 382 -21.84 -45.70 37.67
C ASN A 382 -22.67 -46.92 38.03
N ASN A 383 -23.99 -46.79 38.16
CA ASN A 383 -24.82 -47.84 38.73
C ASN A 383 -25.67 -48.53 37.67
N LEU A 384 -25.79 -49.85 37.76
CA LEU A 384 -26.76 -50.62 36.98
C LEU A 384 -28.17 -50.30 37.47
N LEU A 385 -29.07 -49.96 36.55
CA LEU A 385 -30.44 -49.63 36.93
C LEU A 385 -31.29 -50.90 37.02
N VAL A 386 -32.00 -51.06 38.13
CA VAL A 386 -32.91 -52.18 38.37
C VAL A 386 -34.30 -51.65 38.71
N ASN A 387 -35.31 -52.23 38.07
CA ASN A 387 -36.70 -51.86 38.28
C ASN A 387 -37.37 -52.82 39.26
N TRP A 388 -37.66 -52.32 40.46
CA TRP A 388 -38.27 -53.01 41.58
C TRP A 388 -39.80 -52.85 41.64
N ASN A 389 -40.45 -52.47 40.53
CA ASN A 389 -41.92 -52.37 40.46
C ASN A 389 -42.63 -53.68 40.87
N ASN A 390 -41.98 -54.83 40.68
CA ASN A 390 -42.35 -56.08 41.35
C ASN A 390 -41.20 -56.49 42.32
N PRO A 391 -41.35 -56.30 43.63
CA PRO A 391 -40.28 -56.60 44.59
C PRO A 391 -39.83 -58.07 44.64
N GLU A 392 -40.68 -58.99 44.17
CA GLU A 392 -40.38 -60.43 44.13
C GLU A 392 -39.68 -60.86 42.83
N ASP A 393 -39.62 -59.99 41.83
CA ASP A 393 -39.04 -60.24 40.50
C ASP A 393 -38.51 -58.90 39.91
N PRO A 394 -37.47 -58.31 40.53
CA PRO A 394 -36.86 -57.09 40.04
C PRO A 394 -36.14 -57.31 38.70
N VAL A 395 -36.18 -56.32 37.81
CA VAL A 395 -35.70 -56.46 36.42
C VAL A 395 -34.57 -55.49 36.12
N VAL A 396 -33.41 -56.00 35.70
CA VAL A 396 -32.29 -55.19 35.21
C VAL A 396 -32.66 -54.45 33.93
N MET A 397 -32.39 -53.14 33.88
CA MET A 397 -32.63 -52.29 32.72
C MET A 397 -31.37 -52.12 31.87
N LEU A 398 -31.02 -53.11 31.05
CA LEU A 398 -29.86 -53.01 30.15
C LEU A 398 -30.04 -51.97 29.04
N THR A 399 -31.28 -51.61 28.72
CA THR A 399 -31.60 -50.55 27.76
C THR A 399 -32.70 -49.69 28.35
N VAL A 400 -32.48 -48.38 28.32
CA VAL A 400 -33.46 -47.36 28.70
C VAL A 400 -33.87 -46.63 27.44
N GLU A 401 -35.16 -46.67 27.13
CA GLU A 401 -35.80 -46.01 25.99
C GLU A 401 -36.60 -44.77 26.45
N LEU A 402 -37.10 -44.01 25.47
CA LEU A 402 -37.89 -42.80 25.71
C LEU A 402 -39.20 -43.13 26.46
N GLY A 403 -39.41 -42.48 27.62
CA GLY A 403 -40.60 -42.68 28.46
C GLY A 403 -40.54 -43.88 29.40
N ASP A 404 -39.38 -44.54 29.52
CA ASP A 404 -39.19 -45.58 30.53
C ASP A 404 -39.17 -44.98 31.94
N ASN A 405 -39.80 -45.70 32.87
CA ASN A 405 -39.88 -45.36 34.29
C ASN A 405 -39.18 -46.45 35.10
N LEU A 406 -38.62 -46.06 36.25
CA LEU A 406 -38.00 -46.98 37.21
C LEU A 406 -38.63 -46.81 38.58
N THR A 407 -38.82 -47.91 39.29
CA THR A 407 -39.12 -47.91 40.72
C THR A 407 -37.94 -48.52 41.46
N ASP A 408 -37.41 -47.83 42.47
CA ASP A 408 -36.31 -48.35 43.28
C ASP A 408 -36.81 -49.34 44.35
N ARG A 409 -35.87 -49.97 45.06
CA ARG A 409 -36.16 -50.93 46.14
C ARG A 409 -37.12 -50.35 47.21
N TRP A 410 -37.01 -49.06 47.48
CA TRP A 410 -37.77 -48.35 48.51
C TRP A 410 -39.15 -47.87 48.04
N GLY A 411 -39.48 -48.07 46.75
CA GLY A 411 -40.75 -47.73 46.15
C GLY A 411 -40.84 -46.29 45.62
N ASN A 412 -39.71 -45.58 45.54
CA ASN A 412 -39.67 -44.27 44.88
C ASN A 412 -39.73 -44.47 43.36
N VAL A 413 -40.53 -43.64 42.69
CA VAL A 413 -40.78 -43.75 41.24
C VAL A 413 -40.08 -42.61 40.52
N TYR A 414 -39.19 -42.96 39.59
CA TYR A 414 -38.50 -42.04 38.70
C TYR A 414 -39.14 -42.16 37.32
N SER A 415 -39.73 -41.06 36.85
CA SER A 415 -40.48 -41.04 35.60
C SER A 415 -39.65 -40.46 34.45
N ASP A 416 -39.90 -40.94 33.23
CA ASP A 416 -39.32 -40.44 31.99
C ASP A 416 -37.79 -40.26 32.08
N ILE A 417 -37.04 -41.33 32.39
CA ILE A 417 -35.57 -41.28 32.56
C ILE A 417 -34.90 -40.57 31.36
N ILE A 418 -35.46 -40.78 30.17
CA ILE A 418 -35.27 -39.94 28.99
C ILE A 418 -36.60 -39.25 28.71
N GLU A 419 -36.60 -37.92 28.63
CA GLU A 419 -37.77 -37.09 28.40
C GLU A 419 -37.76 -36.39 27.02
N THR A 420 -38.92 -35.90 26.58
CA THR A 420 -39.06 -35.03 25.40
C THR A 420 -39.40 -33.61 25.82
N VAL A 421 -38.56 -32.65 25.43
CA VAL A 421 -38.76 -31.23 25.73
C VAL A 421 -38.92 -30.41 24.47
N ASN A 422 -39.84 -29.46 24.51
CA ASN A 422 -40.03 -28.47 23.46
C ASN A 422 -39.24 -27.22 23.80
N PHE A 423 -38.43 -26.76 22.86
CA PHE A 423 -37.70 -25.52 23.04
C PHE A 423 -37.72 -24.66 21.78
N ILE A 424 -37.60 -23.35 22.00
CA ILE A 424 -37.56 -22.35 20.96
C ILE A 424 -36.14 -21.82 20.87
N ASP A 425 -35.48 -22.08 19.74
CA ASP A 425 -34.20 -21.49 19.43
C ASP A 425 -34.39 -20.19 18.65
N SER A 426 -34.29 -19.07 19.36
CA SER A 426 -34.42 -17.74 18.78
C SER A 426 -33.08 -17.27 18.21
N LYS A 427 -33.04 -17.06 16.89
CA LYS A 427 -31.85 -16.56 16.20
C LYS A 427 -32.09 -15.17 15.65
N ARG A 428 -31.16 -14.27 15.95
CA ARG A 428 -31.17 -12.89 15.50
C ARG A 428 -29.98 -12.66 14.57
N GLN A 429 -30.25 -12.00 13.46
CA GLN A 429 -29.22 -11.51 12.55
C GLN A 429 -29.49 -10.04 12.22
N ASP A 430 -28.47 -9.22 12.40
CA ASP A 430 -28.50 -7.81 12.08
C ASP A 430 -27.71 -7.60 10.78
N ILE A 431 -28.32 -6.93 9.82
CA ILE A 431 -27.71 -6.62 8.53
C ILE A 431 -27.65 -5.11 8.39
N GLY A 432 -26.49 -4.57 7.98
CA GLY A 432 -26.36 -3.14 7.73
C GLY A 432 -27.28 -2.71 6.57
N ASP A 433 -28.08 -1.67 6.79
CA ASP A 433 -28.85 -0.99 5.74
C ASP A 433 -27.92 -0.02 5.02
N ILE A 434 -27.59 -0.27 3.75
CA ILE A 434 -26.71 0.62 2.99
C ILE A 434 -27.50 1.88 2.64
N ASP A 435 -26.99 3.05 3.01
CA ASP A 435 -27.58 4.34 2.65
C ASP A 435 -27.05 4.82 1.29
N SER A 436 -25.72 4.77 1.15
CA SER A 436 -25.05 5.19 -0.07
C SER A 436 -23.75 4.42 -0.31
N MET A 437 -23.47 4.19 -1.58
CA MET A 437 -22.21 3.65 -2.07
C MET A 437 -21.50 4.74 -2.87
N VAL A 438 -20.34 5.15 -2.37
CA VAL A 438 -19.51 6.17 -3.00
C VAL A 438 -18.21 5.55 -3.49
N THR A 439 -18.01 5.53 -4.81
CA THR A 439 -16.75 5.10 -5.41
C THR A 439 -15.91 6.32 -5.79
N LEU A 440 -14.68 6.39 -5.29
CA LEU A 440 -13.72 7.43 -5.61
C LEU A 440 -12.55 6.84 -6.40
N TYR A 441 -12.33 7.37 -7.60
CA TYR A 441 -11.15 7.06 -8.42
C TYR A 441 -10.06 8.09 -8.13
N THR A 442 -8.89 7.64 -7.66
CA THR A 442 -7.71 8.48 -7.41
C THR A 442 -6.49 7.99 -8.15
N ARG A 443 -5.47 8.84 -8.29
CA ARG A 443 -4.17 8.42 -8.84
C ARG A 443 -3.44 7.51 -7.86
N GLN A 444 -2.58 6.64 -8.36
CA GLN A 444 -1.75 5.78 -7.52
C GLN A 444 -0.61 6.57 -6.88
N VAL A 445 -0.44 6.47 -5.56
CA VAL A 445 0.69 7.09 -4.86
C VAL A 445 1.93 6.21 -5.02
N VAL A 446 3.01 6.76 -5.56
CA VAL A 446 4.29 6.06 -5.81
C VAL A 446 5.43 6.54 -4.91
N GLY A 447 5.22 7.61 -4.14
CA GLY A 447 6.18 8.10 -3.16
C GLY A 447 5.62 9.21 -2.29
N HIS A 448 6.14 9.35 -1.09
CA HIS A 448 5.75 10.39 -0.14
C HIS A 448 6.97 10.82 0.67
N ILE A 449 7.24 12.13 0.67
CA ILE A 449 8.35 12.76 1.40
C ILE A 449 7.71 13.64 2.47
N THR A 450 7.80 13.22 3.73
CA THR A 450 7.19 13.85 4.92
C THR A 450 8.05 14.92 5.60
N ASP A 451 9.07 15.46 4.92
CA ASP A 451 10.04 16.34 5.58
C ASP A 451 9.49 17.76 5.78
N GLU A 452 9.06 18.06 7.01
CA GLU A 452 8.49 19.34 7.47
C GLU A 452 9.44 20.55 7.34
N ASN A 453 10.71 20.33 6.98
CA ASN A 453 11.74 21.38 6.90
C ASN A 453 11.94 22.01 5.51
N ARG A 454 11.19 21.62 4.47
CA ARG A 454 11.24 22.33 3.18
C ARG A 454 10.35 23.57 3.23
N GLN A 455 10.97 24.73 3.48
CA GLN A 455 10.41 26.02 3.08
C GLN A 455 10.19 26.00 1.55
N PRO A 456 9.22 26.78 1.01
CA PRO A 456 9.14 27.00 -0.43
C PRO A 456 10.54 27.33 -0.94
N ASP A 457 11.05 26.64 -1.96
CA ASP A 457 12.31 27.04 -2.58
C ASP A 457 12.19 28.54 -2.93
N ASP A 458 13.18 29.36 -2.57
CA ASP A 458 13.17 30.77 -2.96
C ASP A 458 13.28 30.83 -4.49
N TYR A 459 12.16 31.13 -5.15
CA TYR A 459 12.07 31.24 -6.60
C TYR A 459 12.24 32.69 -7.02
N TYR A 460 13.38 32.98 -7.63
CA TYR A 460 13.78 34.30 -8.07
C TYR A 460 13.30 34.56 -9.49
N ILE A 461 12.60 35.68 -9.68
CA ILE A 461 12.06 36.07 -10.98
C ILE A 461 13.10 36.90 -11.72
N THR A 462 13.41 36.48 -12.94
CA THR A 462 14.19 37.23 -13.92
C THR A 462 13.33 37.48 -15.15
N LYS A 463 13.50 38.64 -15.79
CA LYS A 463 12.83 39.00 -17.03
C LYS A 463 13.88 39.37 -18.07
N THR A 464 13.77 38.77 -19.25
CA THR A 464 14.53 39.20 -20.42
C THR A 464 13.64 39.95 -21.40
N GLU A 465 14.18 40.99 -22.03
CA GLU A 465 13.47 41.78 -23.04
C GLU A 465 14.36 42.06 -24.24
N TRP A 466 13.79 41.97 -25.44
CA TRP A 466 14.50 42.27 -26.69
C TRP A 466 13.55 42.81 -27.75
N THR A 467 14.12 43.33 -28.83
CA THR A 467 13.34 43.81 -29.98
C THR A 467 13.79 43.15 -31.27
N THR A 468 12.85 42.75 -32.11
CA THR A 468 13.13 42.32 -33.49
C THR A 468 12.56 43.33 -34.48
N SER A 469 13.30 43.61 -35.55
CA SER A 469 12.91 44.57 -36.59
C SER A 469 12.73 43.85 -37.93
N ASN A 470 11.49 43.73 -38.41
CA ASN A 470 11.18 43.17 -39.72
C ASN A 470 10.52 44.23 -40.60
N ALA A 471 11.16 44.60 -41.72
CA ALA A 471 10.64 45.56 -42.70
C ALA A 471 10.19 46.93 -42.11
N GLY A 472 10.81 47.37 -41.02
CA GLY A 472 10.50 48.65 -40.34
C GLY A 472 9.47 48.55 -39.22
N ASP A 473 8.87 47.38 -38.99
CA ASP A 473 8.05 47.09 -37.80
C ASP A 473 8.97 46.59 -36.68
N VAL A 474 9.04 47.33 -35.57
CA VAL A 474 9.83 46.97 -34.38
C VAL A 474 8.89 46.30 -33.39
N ARG A 475 9.12 45.01 -33.12
CA ARG A 475 8.34 44.23 -32.17
C ARG A 475 9.15 44.02 -30.90
N ARG A 476 8.57 44.38 -29.75
CA ARG A 476 9.11 44.07 -28.42
C ARG A 476 8.70 42.65 -28.04
N HIS A 477 9.66 41.91 -27.51
CA HIS A 477 9.50 40.57 -26.95
C HIS A 477 10.01 40.57 -25.52
N TYR A 478 9.46 39.68 -24.72
CA TYR A 478 9.88 39.47 -23.34
C TYR A 478 9.68 38.02 -22.95
N ASN A 479 10.42 37.58 -21.93
CA ASN A 479 10.21 36.29 -21.31
C ASN A 479 10.60 36.32 -19.83
N TYR A 480 10.00 35.43 -19.04
CA TYR A 480 10.33 35.27 -17.63
C TYR A 480 11.11 33.98 -17.43
N GLN A 481 12.28 34.09 -16.79
CA GLN A 481 13.07 32.96 -16.31
C GLN A 481 13.00 32.94 -14.79
N ILE A 482 12.68 31.78 -14.24
CA ILE A 482 12.54 31.61 -12.80
C ILE A 482 13.64 30.66 -12.37
N TYR A 483 14.46 31.12 -11.43
CA TYR A 483 15.60 30.36 -10.94
C TYR A 483 15.40 30.02 -9.47
N SER A 484 15.91 28.87 -9.06
CA SER A 484 16.04 28.51 -7.65
C SER A 484 17.40 27.91 -7.39
N GLN A 485 17.92 28.12 -6.19
CA GLN A 485 19.21 27.62 -5.79
C GLN A 485 19.06 26.80 -4.51
N GLY A 486 19.39 25.52 -4.61
CA GLY A 486 19.46 24.60 -3.47
C GLY A 486 20.79 23.88 -3.47
N GLN A 487 20.76 22.56 -3.65
CA GLN A 487 21.98 21.79 -3.91
C GLN A 487 22.62 22.20 -5.24
N HIS A 488 21.81 22.36 -6.28
CA HIS A 488 22.17 22.76 -7.64
C HIS A 488 21.51 24.08 -8.02
N VAL A 489 21.94 24.69 -9.12
CA VAL A 489 21.22 25.81 -9.73
C VAL A 489 20.14 25.23 -10.64
N ASN A 490 18.89 25.57 -10.37
CA ASN A 490 17.74 25.08 -11.11
C ASN A 490 17.04 26.22 -11.85
N GLN A 491 16.36 25.86 -12.93
CA GLN A 491 15.41 26.71 -13.63
C GLN A 491 14.04 26.05 -13.55
N LEU A 492 13.03 26.81 -13.13
CA LEU A 492 11.65 26.34 -13.11
C LEU A 492 11.06 26.50 -14.51
N VAL A 493 10.71 25.39 -15.14
CA VAL A 493 10.24 25.34 -16.53
C VAL A 493 9.00 24.47 -16.66
N TYR A 494 8.25 24.67 -17.74
CA TYR A 494 7.29 23.67 -18.21
C TYR A 494 8.02 22.69 -19.14
N PRO A 495 8.25 21.44 -18.72
CA PRO A 495 8.98 20.47 -19.55
C PRO A 495 8.39 20.41 -20.94
N SER A 496 9.25 20.56 -21.94
CA SER A 496 8.86 20.72 -23.33
C SER A 496 9.38 19.54 -24.17
N TYR A 497 8.55 19.08 -25.10
CA TYR A 497 8.83 17.93 -25.96
C TYR A 497 8.58 18.29 -27.40
N PHE A 498 9.58 18.06 -28.25
CA PHE A 498 9.48 18.40 -29.65
C PHE A 498 8.34 17.60 -30.31
N LEU A 499 7.60 18.21 -31.23
CA LEU A 499 6.60 17.50 -32.03
C LEU A 499 7.11 17.30 -33.46
N PRO A 500 7.00 16.09 -34.03
CA PRO A 500 7.46 15.82 -35.40
C PRO A 500 6.51 16.41 -36.45
N ARG A 501 6.93 16.37 -37.72
CA ARG A 501 6.06 16.68 -38.85
C ARG A 501 4.79 15.81 -38.82
N GLY A 502 3.64 16.42 -39.08
CA GLY A 502 2.32 15.77 -38.99
C GLY A 502 1.45 16.28 -37.83
N PHE A 503 2.06 16.85 -36.78
CA PHE A 503 1.33 17.60 -35.74
C PHE A 503 1.05 19.05 -36.15
N TYR A 504 1.73 19.54 -37.19
CA TYR A 504 1.60 20.89 -37.73
C TYR A 504 1.23 20.85 -39.22
N TRP A 505 0.18 21.59 -39.60
CA TRP A 505 -0.34 21.62 -40.98
C TRP A 505 -0.23 23.00 -41.63
N SER A 506 0.27 24.00 -40.90
CA SER A 506 0.55 25.34 -41.41
C SER A 506 1.83 25.91 -40.79
N PRO A 507 2.54 26.83 -41.47
CA PRO A 507 3.69 27.54 -40.89
C PRO A 507 3.36 28.24 -39.57
N ASN A 508 2.09 28.61 -39.36
CA ASN A 508 1.62 29.20 -38.11
C ASN A 508 1.45 28.18 -36.96
N GLN A 509 1.26 26.90 -37.26
CA GLN A 509 1.15 25.84 -36.26
C GLN A 509 2.53 25.32 -35.83
N ILE A 510 3.52 25.34 -36.73
CA ILE A 510 4.94 25.06 -36.40
C ILE A 510 5.47 26.02 -35.31
N GLN A 511 4.80 27.17 -35.12
CA GLN A 511 5.15 28.21 -34.13
C GLN A 511 5.13 27.70 -32.68
N ASN A 512 4.32 26.66 -32.38
CA ASN A 512 4.29 26.01 -31.07
C ASN A 512 5.01 24.66 -31.12
N GLY A 513 6.21 24.64 -31.74
CA GLY A 513 7.02 23.47 -32.11
C GLY A 513 7.23 22.39 -31.03
N PHE A 514 6.86 22.68 -29.79
CA PHE A 514 6.94 21.82 -28.63
C PHE A 514 5.57 21.67 -27.95
N TRP A 515 5.27 20.48 -27.50
CA TRP A 515 4.24 20.22 -26.50
C TRP A 515 4.82 20.43 -25.12
N HIS A 516 4.06 21.01 -24.20
CA HIS A 516 4.49 21.27 -22.83
C HIS A 516 3.62 20.46 -21.86
N LYS A 517 4.22 19.98 -20.77
CA LYS A 517 3.45 19.46 -19.62
C LYS A 517 2.62 20.59 -19.00
N GLU A 518 1.57 20.22 -18.29
CA GLU A 518 0.64 21.17 -17.64
C GLU A 518 1.21 21.77 -16.34
N TYR A 519 2.31 21.22 -15.82
CA TYR A 519 2.89 21.57 -14.52
C TYR A 519 4.35 22.00 -14.66
N LEU A 520 4.79 22.86 -13.74
CA LEU A 520 6.17 23.32 -13.65
C LEU A 520 7.04 22.28 -12.93
N GLU A 521 8.27 22.12 -13.42
CA GLU A 521 9.27 21.24 -12.82
C GLU A 521 10.61 21.98 -12.68
N ASN A 522 11.36 21.67 -11.61
CA ASN A 522 12.72 22.16 -11.43
C ASN A 522 13.65 21.39 -12.37
N GLU A 523 14.13 22.05 -13.43
CA GLU A 523 15.19 21.52 -14.29
C GLU A 523 16.55 21.98 -13.76
N ILE A 524 17.48 21.04 -13.56
CA ILE A 524 18.84 21.38 -13.15
C ILE A 524 19.54 22.10 -14.30
N LEU A 525 19.82 23.39 -14.11
CA LEU A 525 20.55 24.21 -15.06
C LEU A 525 22.05 23.96 -14.93
N TYR A 526 22.58 24.00 -13.69
CA TYR A 526 23.98 23.72 -13.40
C TYR A 526 24.13 22.74 -12.24
N TYR A 527 24.74 21.58 -12.54
CA TYR A 527 25.18 20.66 -11.50
C TYR A 527 26.39 21.23 -10.74
N THR A 528 26.39 20.98 -9.44
CA THR A 528 27.38 21.49 -8.50
C THR A 528 27.73 20.40 -7.50
N PHE A 529 28.97 20.36 -7.04
CA PHE A 529 29.42 19.47 -5.98
C PHE A 529 29.71 20.27 -4.72
N ASN A 530 28.87 20.16 -3.69
CA ASN A 530 28.94 20.99 -2.48
C ASN A 530 28.99 22.50 -2.79
N GLY A 531 28.18 22.95 -3.75
CA GLY A 531 28.14 24.34 -4.20
C GLY A 531 29.32 24.76 -5.09
N LEU A 532 30.17 23.83 -5.55
CA LEU A 532 31.30 24.12 -6.43
C LEU A 532 31.03 23.70 -7.88
N LEU A 533 31.39 24.55 -8.83
CA LEU A 533 31.68 24.19 -10.22
C LEU A 533 33.11 23.67 -10.30
N ARG A 534 33.33 22.54 -10.97
CA ARG A 534 34.62 21.85 -11.05
C ARG A 534 34.99 21.60 -12.51
N ASP A 535 36.23 21.89 -12.88
CA ASP A 535 36.73 21.55 -14.20
C ASP A 535 36.70 20.02 -14.42
N GLY A 536 36.30 19.59 -15.61
CA GLY A 536 36.17 18.18 -15.96
C GLY A 536 34.94 17.48 -15.38
N GLU A 537 33.99 18.20 -14.77
CA GLU A 537 32.71 17.61 -14.34
C GLU A 537 31.92 17.13 -15.55
N GLN A 538 31.43 15.89 -15.48
CA GLN A 538 30.52 15.30 -16.46
C GLN A 538 29.38 14.57 -15.76
N VAL A 539 28.14 14.85 -16.18
CA VAL A 539 26.93 14.18 -15.70
C VAL A 539 26.07 13.83 -16.89
N ASP A 540 25.93 12.53 -17.15
CA ASP A 540 25.02 12.00 -18.15
C ASP A 540 23.79 11.42 -17.45
N THR A 541 22.60 11.73 -17.97
CA THR A 541 21.33 11.16 -17.52
C THR A 541 20.55 10.66 -18.72
N VAL A 542 19.96 9.48 -18.60
CA VAL A 542 19.10 8.89 -19.63
C VAL A 542 17.81 8.38 -19.00
N TYR A 543 16.67 8.66 -19.60
CA TYR A 543 15.38 8.19 -19.14
C TYR A 543 14.33 8.21 -20.25
N TYR A 544 13.24 7.48 -20.03
CA TYR A 544 12.04 7.58 -20.86
C TYR A 544 11.02 8.47 -20.19
N ASP A 545 10.33 9.30 -20.97
CA ASP A 545 9.25 10.15 -20.50
C ASP A 545 8.02 9.98 -21.39
N THR A 546 6.87 9.73 -20.76
CA THR A 546 5.60 9.48 -21.46
C THR A 546 4.73 10.72 -21.39
N THR A 547 4.37 11.25 -22.56
CA THR A 547 3.53 12.44 -22.70
C THR A 547 2.19 12.06 -23.35
N ASP A 548 1.23 12.99 -23.37
CA ASP A 548 -0.04 12.81 -24.08
C ASP A 548 0.12 12.65 -25.60
N ILE A 549 1.32 12.94 -26.11
CA ILE A 549 1.63 12.89 -27.53
C ILE A 549 2.40 11.61 -27.91
N ALA A 550 3.47 11.32 -27.18
CA ALA A 550 4.34 10.17 -27.42
C ALA A 550 5.23 9.83 -26.23
N ILE A 551 5.92 8.69 -26.34
CA ILE A 551 7.01 8.31 -25.45
C ILE A 551 8.31 8.86 -26.03
N TYR A 552 9.09 9.58 -25.23
CA TYR A 552 10.38 10.13 -25.61
C TYR A 552 11.49 9.44 -24.83
N TYR A 553 12.58 9.08 -25.51
CA TYR A 553 13.84 8.72 -24.89
C TYR A 553 14.70 9.97 -24.80
N ILE A 554 15.05 10.37 -23.57
CA ILE A 554 15.74 11.62 -23.25
C ILE A 554 17.15 11.30 -22.80
N GLU A 555 18.13 11.95 -23.42
CA GLU A 555 19.53 11.90 -23.03
C GLU A 555 19.99 13.32 -22.72
N LYS A 556 20.53 13.55 -21.53
CA LYS A 556 21.15 14.82 -21.16
C LYS A 556 22.60 14.59 -20.77
N THR A 557 23.48 15.44 -21.24
CA THR A 557 24.90 15.50 -20.85
C THR A 557 25.21 16.91 -20.38
N PHE A 558 25.77 17.00 -19.19
CA PHE A 558 26.28 18.23 -18.61
C PHE A 558 27.80 18.11 -18.49
N GLN A 559 28.54 19.09 -18.99
CA GLN A 559 30.01 19.13 -18.92
C GLN A 559 30.50 20.50 -18.47
N VAL A 560 31.53 20.53 -17.63
CA VAL A 560 32.17 21.77 -17.16
C VAL A 560 33.64 21.76 -17.53
N GLU A 561 34.10 22.86 -18.12
CA GLU A 561 35.49 23.07 -18.49
C GLU A 561 35.95 24.49 -18.11
N LYS A 562 37.20 24.64 -17.68
CA LYS A 562 37.80 25.94 -17.45
C LYS A 562 38.00 26.67 -18.77
N SER A 563 37.64 27.95 -18.82
CA SER A 563 37.68 28.72 -20.06
C SER A 563 38.08 30.18 -19.84
N GLN A 564 38.38 30.85 -20.94
CA GLN A 564 38.52 32.30 -21.03
C GLN A 564 37.76 32.80 -22.27
N VAL A 565 37.18 33.99 -22.17
CA VAL A 565 36.41 34.56 -23.28
C VAL A 565 36.65 36.07 -23.39
N THR A 566 36.80 36.56 -24.61
CA THR A 566 36.94 38.00 -24.91
C THR A 566 35.66 38.50 -25.58
N LEU A 567 35.05 39.53 -25.00
CA LEU A 567 33.74 40.07 -25.36
C LEU A 567 33.78 41.60 -25.43
N PRO A 568 32.93 42.25 -26.23
CA PRO A 568 32.80 43.71 -26.30
C PRO A 568 32.05 44.27 -25.07
N ALA A 569 32.55 43.99 -23.85
CA ALA A 569 31.88 44.24 -22.58
C ALA A 569 32.61 45.23 -21.65
N ALA A 570 33.55 46.03 -22.19
CA ALA A 570 34.33 46.95 -21.36
C ALA A 570 33.47 48.06 -20.75
N GLN A 571 33.54 48.21 -19.42
CA GLN A 571 32.88 49.30 -18.69
C GLN A 571 33.33 50.69 -19.16
N VAL A 572 34.62 50.83 -19.51
CA VAL A 572 35.15 52.09 -20.04
C VAL A 572 35.44 51.91 -21.53
N LYS A 573 34.72 52.66 -22.37
CA LYS A 573 34.78 52.57 -23.83
C LYS A 573 35.77 53.55 -24.48
N ALA A 574 36.18 54.60 -23.76
CA ALA A 574 37.01 55.68 -24.28
C ALA A 574 37.87 56.38 -23.22
N SER A 575 38.88 57.12 -23.66
CA SER A 575 39.67 58.03 -22.83
C SER A 575 39.35 59.50 -23.14
N ASP A 576 39.14 60.31 -22.09
CA ASP A 576 38.95 61.76 -22.21
C ASP A 576 40.25 62.45 -22.64
N ASN A 577 40.18 63.24 -23.71
CA ASN A 577 41.32 64.01 -24.21
C ASN A 577 41.50 65.36 -23.48
N GLY A 578 40.55 65.76 -22.64
CA GLY A 578 40.57 67.00 -21.86
C GLY A 578 40.15 68.26 -22.63
N ASP A 579 39.69 68.10 -23.88
CA ASP A 579 39.24 69.17 -24.77
C ASP A 579 37.76 69.05 -25.18
N GLY A 580 37.00 68.18 -24.49
CA GLY A 580 35.61 67.85 -24.83
C GLY A 580 35.48 66.80 -25.94
N THR A 581 36.57 66.14 -26.32
CA THR A 581 36.57 64.98 -27.21
C THR A 581 37.06 63.71 -26.49
N TRP A 582 36.61 62.57 -26.97
CA TRP A 582 36.93 61.25 -26.43
C TRP A 582 37.57 60.38 -27.50
N THR A 583 38.64 59.66 -27.14
CA THR A 583 39.28 58.68 -28.04
C THR A 583 38.79 57.28 -27.67
N CYS A 584 38.10 56.61 -28.61
CA CYS A 584 37.51 55.28 -28.38
C CYS A 584 38.58 54.19 -28.36
N TYR A 585 38.51 53.26 -27.40
CA TYR A 585 39.52 52.21 -27.26
C TYR A 585 39.50 51.14 -28.35
N ARG A 586 38.34 50.89 -28.99
CA ARG A 586 38.21 49.81 -29.98
C ARG A 586 38.85 50.15 -31.34
N ASN A 587 38.71 51.40 -31.79
CA ASN A 587 39.03 51.80 -33.16
C ASN A 587 39.82 53.11 -33.27
N ASP A 588 40.27 53.67 -32.14
CA ASP A 588 40.99 54.95 -32.05
C ASP A 588 40.25 56.14 -32.69
N SER A 589 38.93 56.05 -32.87
CA SER A 589 38.12 57.16 -33.39
C SER A 589 37.91 58.24 -32.33
N VAL A 590 37.84 59.50 -32.77
CA VAL A 590 37.61 60.64 -31.89
C VAL A 590 36.16 61.10 -32.02
N VAL A 591 35.42 61.08 -30.90
CA VAL A 591 34.00 61.43 -30.83
C VAL A 591 33.76 62.58 -29.85
N SER A 592 32.63 63.27 -30.00
CA SER A 592 32.23 64.37 -29.11
C SER A 592 31.51 63.91 -27.83
N ASP A 593 31.16 62.63 -27.77
CA ASP A 593 30.43 62.01 -26.66
C ASP A 593 30.93 60.58 -26.50
N ALA A 594 31.26 60.18 -25.27
CA ALA A 594 31.80 58.86 -24.95
C ALA A 594 30.83 57.73 -25.32
N ASP A 595 29.52 57.99 -25.29
CA ASP A 595 28.48 57.00 -25.61
C ASP A 595 28.44 56.67 -27.11
N ASN A 596 29.00 57.52 -27.97
CA ASN A 596 29.14 57.23 -29.40
C ASN A 596 30.30 56.29 -29.72
N CYS A 597 31.10 55.90 -28.71
CA CYS A 597 32.18 54.94 -28.93
C CYS A 597 31.64 53.51 -29.04
N PRO A 598 32.14 52.72 -30.02
CA PRO A 598 31.89 51.28 -30.05
C PRO A 598 32.31 50.62 -28.73
N SER A 599 31.57 49.60 -28.29
CA SER A 599 31.94 48.84 -27.10
C SER A 599 33.33 48.22 -27.24
N ALA A 600 34.20 48.39 -26.25
CA ALA A 600 35.56 47.86 -26.28
C ALA A 600 35.64 46.44 -25.71
N ASP A 601 36.67 45.70 -26.11
CA ASP A 601 36.85 44.31 -25.69
C ASP A 601 37.36 44.20 -24.23
N THR A 602 36.84 43.21 -23.51
CA THR A 602 37.28 42.78 -22.18
C THR A 602 37.48 41.26 -22.21
N THR A 603 38.59 40.79 -21.65
CA THR A 603 38.89 39.36 -21.53
C THR A 603 38.62 38.89 -20.12
N PHE A 604 37.64 37.98 -19.98
CA PHE A 604 37.36 37.28 -18.74
C PHE A 604 38.23 36.03 -18.67
N SER A 605 39.31 36.07 -17.88
CA SER A 605 40.28 34.97 -17.78
C SER A 605 39.86 33.87 -16.79
N ASP A 606 38.94 34.16 -15.88
CA ASP A 606 38.47 33.25 -14.84
C ASP A 606 37.01 32.86 -15.10
N CYS A 607 36.81 31.95 -16.06
CA CYS A 607 35.48 31.46 -16.45
C CYS A 607 35.35 29.94 -16.33
N PHE A 608 34.13 29.49 -16.13
CA PHE A 608 33.73 28.11 -16.46
C PHE A 608 32.84 28.15 -17.69
N LYS A 609 33.14 27.31 -18.66
CA LYS A 609 32.25 27.03 -19.79
C LYS A 609 31.50 25.74 -19.47
N ILE A 610 30.19 25.85 -19.52
CA ILE A 610 29.26 24.76 -19.24
C ILE A 610 28.61 24.37 -20.56
N THR A 611 28.68 23.08 -20.89
CA THR A 611 28.02 22.49 -22.05
C THR A 611 26.85 21.64 -21.55
N HIS A 612 25.63 21.99 -21.96
CA HIS A 612 24.45 21.17 -21.77
C HIS A 612 23.98 20.65 -23.13
N LEU A 613 23.96 19.33 -23.29
CA LEU A 613 23.50 18.64 -24.49
C LEU A 613 22.25 17.84 -24.12
N LEU A 614 21.15 18.07 -24.84
CA LEU A 614 19.89 17.36 -24.73
C LEU A 614 19.62 16.68 -26.09
N ASN A 615 19.46 15.36 -26.09
CA ASN A 615 18.88 14.63 -27.21
C ASN A 615 17.53 14.07 -26.78
N MET A 616 16.52 14.24 -27.62
CA MET A 616 15.18 13.72 -27.42
C MET A 616 14.82 12.89 -28.63
N THR A 617 14.53 11.61 -28.44
CA THR A 617 14.13 10.68 -29.50
C THR A 617 12.70 10.24 -29.29
N MET A 618 11.82 10.50 -30.26
CA MET A 618 10.43 10.05 -30.19
C MET A 618 10.34 8.57 -30.54
N MET A 619 9.86 7.76 -29.60
CA MET A 619 9.74 6.32 -29.77
C MET A 619 8.67 5.99 -30.82
N GLY A 620 9.00 5.03 -31.69
CA GLY A 620 8.15 4.63 -32.82
C GLY A 620 8.57 5.29 -34.14
N SER A 621 8.59 6.62 -34.21
CA SER A 621 9.02 7.34 -35.43
C SER A 621 10.54 7.38 -35.60
N GLY A 622 11.29 7.39 -34.48
CA GLY A 622 12.75 7.51 -34.48
C GLY A 622 13.25 8.90 -34.83
N VAL A 623 12.36 9.90 -34.92
CA VAL A 623 12.75 11.30 -35.10
C VAL A 623 13.46 11.78 -33.84
N GLU A 624 14.51 12.55 -34.02
CA GLU A 624 15.38 13.01 -32.94
C GLU A 624 15.58 14.53 -33.03
N TYR A 625 15.44 15.17 -31.89
CA TYR A 625 15.73 16.58 -31.65
C TYR A 625 16.95 16.68 -30.74
N GLY A 626 17.91 17.51 -31.13
CA GLY A 626 19.08 17.85 -30.33
C GLY A 626 19.10 19.33 -29.97
N GLN A 627 19.42 19.64 -28.72
CA GLN A 627 19.68 20.98 -28.22
C GLN A 627 21.03 20.99 -27.52
N ARG A 628 21.90 21.93 -27.89
CA ARG A 628 23.22 22.12 -27.26
C ARG A 628 23.37 23.55 -26.83
N SER A 629 23.40 23.78 -25.52
CA SER A 629 23.66 25.09 -24.91
C SER A 629 25.09 25.15 -24.39
N LEU A 630 25.80 26.22 -24.73
CA LEU A 630 27.12 26.54 -24.18
C LEU A 630 26.99 27.84 -23.39
N THR A 631 27.31 27.82 -22.10
CA THR A 631 27.23 29.02 -21.25
C THR A 631 28.58 29.29 -20.58
N TRP A 632 29.06 30.52 -20.68
CA TRP A 632 30.27 30.98 -19.98
C TRP A 632 29.86 31.77 -18.76
N LEU A 633 30.27 31.26 -17.60
CA LEU A 633 30.11 31.92 -16.32
C LEU A 633 31.44 32.56 -15.93
N ALA A 634 31.47 33.88 -15.79
CA ALA A 634 32.65 34.61 -15.35
C ALA A 634 32.54 35.00 -13.89
N LYS A 635 33.65 34.88 -13.18
CA LYS A 635 33.71 35.21 -11.76
C LYS A 635 33.26 36.66 -11.49
N ASP A 636 32.38 36.83 -10.51
CA ASP A 636 31.75 38.09 -10.06
C ASP A 636 30.87 38.80 -11.11
N HIS A 637 30.59 38.17 -12.25
CA HIS A 637 29.80 38.77 -13.35
C HIS A 637 28.61 37.90 -13.84
N GLY A 638 28.51 36.65 -13.41
CA GLY A 638 27.42 35.76 -13.86
C GLY A 638 27.64 35.25 -15.29
N ILE A 639 26.55 35.17 -16.06
CA ILE A 639 26.58 34.75 -17.46
C ILE A 639 27.18 35.87 -18.32
N VAL A 640 28.27 35.58 -19.03
CA VAL A 640 28.92 36.54 -19.96
C VAL A 640 28.72 36.16 -21.42
N ARG A 641 28.54 34.88 -21.73
CA ARG A 641 28.20 34.41 -23.07
C ARG A 641 27.26 33.22 -22.98
N SER A 642 26.29 33.16 -23.87
CA SER A 642 25.44 31.98 -24.06
C SER A 642 25.28 31.70 -25.55
N GLU A 643 25.52 30.47 -25.97
CA GLU A 643 25.32 29.99 -27.34
C GLU A 643 24.34 28.83 -27.33
N LEU A 644 23.41 28.82 -28.28
CA LEU A 644 22.43 27.76 -28.44
C LEU A 644 22.51 27.19 -29.86
N PHE A 645 22.64 25.87 -29.93
CA PHE A 645 22.63 25.12 -31.17
C PHE A 645 21.48 24.12 -31.17
N LEU A 646 20.86 23.94 -32.33
CA LEU A 646 19.77 22.99 -32.53
C LEU A 646 20.15 21.97 -33.60
N ARG A 647 19.64 20.75 -33.48
CA ARG A 647 19.82 19.64 -34.43
C ARG A 647 18.49 18.91 -34.61
N TRP A 648 18.21 18.47 -35.83
CA TRP A 648 17.02 17.67 -36.16
C TRP A 648 17.41 16.58 -37.14
N THR A 649 16.92 15.36 -36.92
CA THR A 649 17.02 14.31 -37.96
C THR A 649 16.03 14.57 -39.10
N GLU A 650 14.84 15.07 -38.78
CA GLU A 650 13.84 15.52 -39.75
C GLU A 650 13.35 16.93 -39.40
N HIS A 651 13.88 17.94 -40.08
CA HIS A 651 13.60 19.34 -39.75
C HIS A 651 12.15 19.75 -40.11
N PRO A 652 11.44 20.52 -39.26
CA PRO A 652 10.06 20.93 -39.51
C PRO A 652 9.89 21.93 -40.67
N LEU A 653 10.93 22.69 -41.03
CA LEU A 653 10.94 23.61 -42.19
C LEU A 653 11.60 22.98 -43.43
N ASP A 654 11.16 23.39 -44.63
CA ASP A 654 11.46 22.81 -45.95
C ASP A 654 12.96 22.75 -46.31
N GLU A 655 13.34 21.76 -47.15
CA GLU A 655 14.72 21.48 -47.59
C GLU A 655 15.42 22.66 -48.27
N SER A 656 14.66 23.67 -48.72
CA SER A 656 15.20 24.89 -49.34
C SER A 656 15.96 25.81 -48.37
N LEU A 657 15.81 25.64 -47.05
CA LEU A 657 16.58 26.35 -46.02
C LEU A 657 17.92 25.68 -45.68
N SER A 658 18.20 24.52 -46.30
CA SER A 658 19.47 23.76 -46.13
C SER A 658 20.74 24.56 -46.41
N SER A 659 20.67 25.63 -47.20
CA SER A 659 21.82 26.48 -47.50
C SER A 659 22.31 27.35 -46.32
N VAL A 660 21.54 27.41 -45.22
CA VAL A 660 21.89 28.11 -43.98
C VAL A 660 22.54 27.17 -42.95
N PHE A 661 22.46 25.86 -43.16
CA PHE A 661 22.90 24.85 -42.20
C PHE A 661 24.28 24.33 -42.59
N GLY A 662 25.24 24.44 -41.66
CA GLY A 662 26.67 24.24 -41.90
C GLY A 662 27.09 22.84 -42.35
N THR A 663 28.40 22.58 -42.31
CA THR A 663 28.97 21.27 -42.68
C THR A 663 28.66 20.21 -41.61
N PRO A 664 28.26 18.98 -41.99
CA PRO A 664 28.08 17.87 -41.04
C PRO A 664 29.34 17.63 -40.19
N ASP A 665 29.14 17.29 -38.92
CA ASP A 665 30.23 16.95 -37.99
C ASP A 665 30.82 15.55 -38.25
N SER A 666 31.76 15.12 -37.39
CA SER A 666 32.42 13.80 -37.50
C SER A 666 31.49 12.61 -37.35
N LEU A 667 30.26 12.84 -36.87
CA LEU A 667 29.20 11.84 -36.71
C LEU A 667 28.12 11.99 -37.81
N GLY A 668 28.32 12.89 -38.78
CA GLY A 668 27.37 13.16 -39.86
C GLY A 668 26.17 14.01 -39.43
N GLN A 669 26.21 14.63 -38.26
CA GLN A 669 25.12 15.46 -37.71
C GLN A 669 25.33 16.93 -38.07
N VAL A 670 24.23 17.67 -38.31
CA VAL A 670 24.29 19.11 -38.61
C VAL A 670 23.72 19.90 -37.44
N TRP A 671 24.61 20.50 -36.64
CA TRP A 671 24.25 21.46 -35.59
C TRP A 671 24.15 22.87 -36.17
N VAL A 672 23.04 23.54 -35.88
CA VAL A 672 22.76 24.90 -36.39
C VAL A 672 22.84 25.88 -35.23
N GLY A 673 23.67 26.91 -35.35
CA GLY A 673 23.69 28.02 -34.41
C GLY A 673 22.39 28.82 -34.46
N TYR A 674 21.58 28.74 -33.41
CA TYR A 674 20.27 29.37 -33.31
C TYR A 674 20.41 30.82 -32.82
N SER A 675 21.01 31.01 -31.63
CA SER A 675 21.31 32.33 -31.08
C SER A 675 22.55 32.35 -30.19
N ARG A 676 23.31 33.44 -30.30
CA ARG A 676 24.42 33.78 -29.40
C ARG A 676 24.12 35.09 -28.69
N LEU A 677 24.37 35.11 -27.40
CA LEU A 677 24.34 36.26 -26.52
C LEU A 677 25.77 36.55 -26.05
N ASP A 678 26.25 37.76 -26.31
CA ASP A 678 27.54 38.26 -25.82
C ASP A 678 27.29 39.43 -24.87
N LEU A 679 27.84 39.39 -23.66
CA LEU A 679 27.68 40.50 -22.71
C LEU A 679 28.17 41.81 -23.31
N ALA A 680 27.37 42.86 -23.16
CA ALA A 680 27.69 44.23 -23.56
C ALA A 680 27.95 45.11 -22.34
N GLU A 681 27.10 44.99 -21.32
CA GLU A 681 27.17 45.78 -20.10
C GLU A 681 26.48 45.03 -18.95
N ILE A 682 26.98 45.21 -17.73
CA ILE A 682 26.36 44.65 -16.53
C ILE A 682 26.50 45.63 -15.38
N ASP A 683 25.40 45.82 -14.66
CA ASP A 683 25.34 46.53 -13.40
C ASP A 683 24.79 45.59 -12.32
N ILE A 684 25.47 45.57 -11.17
CA ILE A 684 25.11 44.74 -10.02
C ILE A 684 25.11 45.64 -8.79
N GLU A 685 23.92 46.03 -8.36
CA GLU A 685 23.73 46.74 -7.11
C GLU A 685 23.75 45.74 -5.96
N ARG A 686 24.95 45.52 -5.43
CA ARG A 686 25.16 44.61 -4.30
C ARG A 686 24.37 45.05 -3.09
N SER A 687 23.39 44.25 -2.70
CA SER A 687 22.58 44.48 -1.53
C SER A 687 23.46 44.29 -0.28
N GLY A 688 23.58 45.32 0.54
CA GLY A 688 24.26 45.20 1.82
C GLY A 688 23.43 44.33 2.77
N ASN A 689 23.74 43.03 2.83
CA ASN A 689 23.53 42.07 3.93
C ASN A 689 22.33 42.35 4.88
N VAL A 690 21.31 41.48 4.85
CA VAL A 690 20.32 41.18 5.92
C VAL A 690 19.39 42.34 6.34
N PHE A 691 19.85 43.58 6.35
CA PHE A 691 19.11 44.76 6.81
C PHE A 691 18.04 45.21 5.81
N ARG A 692 18.27 45.03 4.49
CA ARG A 692 17.25 45.31 3.45
C ARG A 692 16.07 44.35 3.57
N GLN A 693 16.32 43.04 3.69
CA GLN A 693 15.30 42.00 3.88
C GLN A 693 14.50 42.20 5.20
N LEU A 694 15.09 42.82 6.23
CA LEU A 694 14.41 43.17 7.49
C LEU A 694 13.53 44.43 7.40
N ILE A 695 13.88 45.40 6.54
CA ILE A 695 13.17 46.68 6.41
C ILE A 695 12.08 46.59 5.32
N SER A 696 12.35 45.84 4.25
CA SER A 696 11.42 45.55 3.16
C SER A 696 11.54 44.05 2.83
N PRO A 697 10.76 43.17 3.48
CA PRO A 697 10.74 41.76 3.11
C PRO A 697 10.23 41.62 1.67
N PRO A 698 10.77 40.66 0.89
CA PRO A 698 10.32 40.44 -0.48
C PRO A 698 8.83 40.11 -0.49
N GLN A 699 8.11 40.67 -1.46
CA GLN A 699 6.70 40.40 -1.66
C GLN A 699 6.54 39.04 -2.33
N ILE A 700 5.69 38.20 -1.75
CA ILE A 700 5.31 36.93 -2.35
C ILE A 700 4.29 37.21 -3.47
N VAL A 701 4.57 36.72 -4.68
CA VAL A 701 3.72 36.90 -5.88
C VAL A 701 3.39 35.55 -6.52
N HIS A 702 2.24 35.46 -7.19
CA HIS A 702 1.86 34.29 -7.99
C HIS A 702 2.07 34.52 -9.50
N LEU A 703 2.24 33.45 -10.28
CA LEU A 703 2.48 33.53 -11.74
C LEU A 703 1.38 34.28 -12.50
N ASN A 704 0.13 34.15 -12.06
CA ASN A 704 -1.02 34.83 -12.64
C ASN A 704 -1.09 36.33 -12.26
N GLU A 705 -0.33 36.77 -11.25
CA GLU A 705 -0.30 38.16 -10.78
C GLU A 705 0.74 39.02 -11.50
N LEU A 706 1.71 38.42 -12.20
CA LEU A 706 2.75 39.17 -12.93
C LEU A 706 2.16 40.17 -13.93
N GLY A 707 1.03 39.83 -14.55
CA GLY A 707 0.34 40.69 -15.52
C GLY A 707 -0.43 41.88 -14.93
N VAL A 708 -0.56 42.00 -13.61
CA VAL A 708 -1.26 43.12 -12.94
C VAL A 708 -0.33 44.02 -12.13
N LEU A 709 0.94 43.65 -12.02
CA LEU A 709 1.94 44.36 -11.24
C LEU A 709 2.70 45.38 -12.11
N PRO A 710 2.88 46.62 -11.63
CA PRO A 710 3.55 47.67 -12.39
C PRO A 710 5.04 47.40 -12.59
N ASP A 711 5.71 46.75 -11.64
CA ASP A 711 7.15 46.43 -11.70
C ASP A 711 7.50 45.48 -12.86
N PHE A 712 6.50 44.73 -13.34
CA PHE A 712 6.61 43.81 -14.45
C PHE A 712 6.07 44.38 -15.77
N ASP A 713 5.82 45.69 -15.87
CA ASP A 713 5.18 46.37 -17.01
C ASP A 713 3.76 45.86 -17.34
N PHE A 714 3.05 45.26 -16.37
CA PHE A 714 1.76 44.59 -16.59
C PHE A 714 1.83 43.46 -17.64
N GLU A 715 2.99 42.84 -17.79
CA GLU A 715 3.22 41.77 -18.75
C GLU A 715 2.98 40.40 -18.09
N PRO A 716 1.97 39.61 -18.52
CA PRO A 716 1.68 38.31 -17.92
C PRO A 716 2.75 37.27 -18.28
N TYR A 717 2.88 36.24 -17.45
CA TYR A 717 3.72 35.08 -17.76
C TYR A 717 3.29 34.44 -19.09
N LYS A 718 4.27 34.05 -19.91
CA LYS A 718 4.08 33.36 -21.19
C LYS A 718 4.78 32.01 -21.18
N LEU A 719 4.02 30.97 -21.46
CA LEU A 719 4.58 29.65 -21.72
C LEU A 719 5.51 29.73 -22.95
N SER A 720 6.75 29.26 -22.78
CA SER A 720 7.77 29.29 -23.82
C SER A 720 8.78 28.16 -23.59
N ASN A 721 9.44 27.70 -24.66
CA ASN A 721 10.56 26.79 -24.52
C ASN A 721 11.83 27.61 -24.24
N GLN A 722 12.57 27.24 -23.19
CA GLN A 722 13.69 28.03 -22.67
C GLN A 722 14.91 27.14 -22.43
N SER A 723 16.10 27.71 -22.54
CA SER A 723 17.36 27.08 -22.17
C SER A 723 18.26 28.11 -21.49
N GLY A 724 18.25 28.13 -20.16
CA GLY A 724 18.89 29.21 -19.39
C GLY A 724 18.23 30.55 -19.71
N LEU A 725 19.02 31.52 -20.17
CA LEU A 725 18.53 32.84 -20.58
C LEU A 725 17.91 32.88 -21.99
N GLN A 726 18.12 31.83 -22.79
CA GLN A 726 17.69 31.82 -24.19
C GLN A 726 16.25 31.32 -24.32
N THR A 727 15.49 31.97 -25.19
CA THR A 727 14.13 31.55 -25.56
C THR A 727 14.18 30.90 -26.93
N ILE A 728 13.60 29.71 -27.07
CA ILE A 728 13.54 28.97 -28.32
C ILE A 728 12.18 29.23 -28.97
N ASP A 729 12.20 30.03 -30.02
CA ASP A 729 11.04 30.38 -30.82
C ASP A 729 11.34 30.24 -32.32
N PHE A 730 10.69 29.27 -32.96
CA PHE A 730 10.90 29.04 -34.39
C PHE A 730 10.36 30.15 -35.30
N ARG A 731 9.55 31.09 -34.78
CA ARG A 731 9.16 32.32 -35.51
C ARG A 731 10.36 33.20 -35.85
N GLU A 732 11.43 33.15 -35.06
CA GLU A 732 12.63 33.95 -35.31
C GLU A 732 13.54 33.37 -36.40
N LEU A 733 13.31 32.11 -36.82
CA LEU A 733 14.04 31.48 -37.92
C LEU A 733 13.45 31.77 -39.30
N THR A 734 12.24 32.32 -39.37
CA THR A 734 11.65 32.79 -40.63
C THR A 734 12.12 34.22 -40.94
N PRO A 735 12.75 34.47 -42.10
CA PRO A 735 13.28 35.78 -42.48
C PRO A 735 12.22 36.87 -42.71
#